data_AF-A0A8T9BME3-F1
#
_entry.id   AF-A0A8T9BME3-F1
#
_cell.length_a   1.000
_cell.length_b   1.000
_cell.length_c   1.000
_cell.angle_alpha   90.00
_cell.angle_beta   90.00
_cell.angle_gamma   90.00
#
_symmetry.space_group_name_H-M   'P 1'
#
loop_
_entity.id
_entity.type
_entity.pdbx_description
1 polymer ?
#
loop_
_entity_poly.entity_id
_entity_poly.type
_entity_poly.pdbx_seq_one_letter_code
_entity_poly.pdbx_strand_id
1 'polypeptide(L)'
;MYFSRTILAVPVLGLLSLTVLAVPHRVKFPRGRPDNHTLNRQRADAVKEAFTFAWDGYQKYAMGHDELHPIANSFSDSRNAWGASAVDAFSTAIVMQIPEIVDTILNYIPTVNFDVTTEQVSLFETTIRYIGGMLSGYDLLKGPLSHLASNATAVDAVLAQAVRLADNLAFAFDTPTGIPSNNLYFNPPATDNSTTNGLATIGTLVLEWTRLSDITGNKTYAELSQKGESYLLAPKPASSEPWPGLVGSSVDINTGLFQDASGGWVGGDDSFYEYLIKMYVYDTKRFSEYRDRWILAADSSIAHIATHPSTRPDLTFLSIFDGQELIHESEHLACFDGGSFILGGLTLKEQKYIDFGLELVNGCHDTYISTLTGIGPEVFRWVTNSTAANDTNNPQPSADQQAFYEKAGFFITNGQYILRPEVMESFYYAYRATGDQQYRDWAWNAFVAINSTARVGSGFAELQDVNAADGGGFNDFQDSFLFAEVLKYSYLIHAPDSVFQVENNGVNQFVFNTEAHPFKATTAALMPSKPQPTQTILRHKNKHLPQPINPSFPNRENIHSSHHKMFTGRTLDGTLEDTFNPSFRTVDFADEPAVKTIASYMRHCWVALPPPTEAPAYTQEDIGAFIRSIQAETATEREERPRNADRTVYTPWREAVYRMWNHVFADVMLFLPEVGRGVGHFHFPSYKVLPLSFPGTGEEMAMKWDTHVLVIPAYLGKGVQVRMSKNVDEWGKDGEHTLGKFGGGNGCEIWWVRKGTEVKFHLEAEDEEEREALAAVLMLAVLCDEGHEEPDELQDVLKGEE
;
A
#
# COMPACT_ATOMS: atom_id res chain seq x y z
N MET A 1 -50.55 76.99 34.75
CA MET A 1 -50.11 77.29 33.38
C MET A 1 -50.07 75.98 32.62
N TYR A 2 -50.91 75.88 31.58
CA TYR A 2 -51.12 74.83 30.57
C TYR A 2 -51.01 73.33 30.91
N PHE A 3 -52.18 72.68 30.78
CA PHE A 3 -52.43 71.23 30.64
C PHE A 3 -51.74 70.63 29.41
N SER A 4 -51.37 69.34 29.45
CA SER A 4 -52.16 68.25 28.84
C SER A 4 -51.37 66.95 28.59
N ARG A 5 -51.95 65.85 29.08
CA ARG A 5 -52.07 64.48 28.52
C ARG A 5 -50.84 63.63 28.14
N THR A 6 -50.78 62.51 28.85
CA THR A 6 -50.22 61.18 28.54
C THR A 6 -50.52 60.68 27.11
N ILE A 7 -49.60 59.90 26.52
CA ILE A 7 -49.80 58.54 25.95
C ILE A 7 -48.46 57.92 25.45
N LEU A 8 -48.17 56.74 26.01
CA LEU A 8 -47.49 55.49 25.58
C LEU A 8 -46.30 55.38 24.60
N ALA A 9 -45.51 54.33 24.93
CA ALA A 9 -44.55 53.50 24.18
C ALA A 9 -43.17 54.14 23.97
N VAL A 10 -42.06 53.60 24.49
CA VAL A 10 -41.47 52.25 24.29
C VAL A 10 -40.58 51.90 25.52
N PRO A 11 -40.53 50.65 26.01
CA PRO A 11 -39.57 50.27 27.04
C PRO A 11 -38.20 49.97 26.44
N VAL A 12 -37.18 50.70 26.90
CA VAL A 12 -35.76 50.30 26.76
C VAL A 12 -35.51 49.18 27.76
N LEU A 13 -35.56 47.94 27.29
CA LEU A 13 -35.13 46.75 28.05
C LEU A 13 -33.63 46.52 27.79
N GLY A 14 -32.89 46.30 28.88
CA GLY A 14 -31.45 46.08 28.86
C GLY A 14 -31.03 44.93 27.96
N LEU A 15 -29.98 45.19 27.17
CA LEU A 15 -29.26 44.18 26.42
C LEU A 15 -28.43 43.33 27.41
N LEU A 16 -28.97 42.17 27.75
CA LEU A 16 -28.21 41.00 28.14
C LEU A 16 -27.28 40.63 26.97
N SER A 17 -25.98 40.84 27.13
CA SER A 17 -24.99 40.26 26.23
C SER A 17 -24.97 38.75 26.46
N LEU A 18 -25.56 38.00 25.51
CA LEU A 18 -25.37 36.56 25.39
C LEU A 18 -23.89 36.30 25.12
N THR A 19 -23.16 35.85 26.15
CA THR A 19 -21.92 35.11 25.99
C THR A 19 -22.27 33.78 25.34
N VAL A 20 -22.10 33.69 24.01
CA VAL A 20 -22.07 32.41 23.32
C VAL A 20 -20.80 31.71 23.76
N LEU A 21 -20.92 30.83 24.75
CA LEU A 21 -19.94 29.78 25.01
C LEU A 21 -19.84 28.95 23.73
N ALA A 22 -18.77 29.16 22.96
CA ALA A 22 -18.39 28.28 21.88
C ALA A 22 -18.07 26.92 22.50
N VAL A 23 -19.05 26.02 22.48
CA VAL A 23 -18.82 24.59 22.74
C VAL A 23 -17.92 24.09 21.60
N PRO A 24 -16.75 23.50 21.88
CA PRO A 24 -15.92 22.94 20.83
C PRO A 24 -16.76 21.93 20.05
N HIS A 25 -16.89 22.16 18.74
CA HIS A 25 -17.48 21.18 17.85
C HIS A 25 -16.62 19.93 17.93
N ARG A 26 -17.08 18.91 18.68
CA ARG A 26 -16.64 17.54 18.46
C ARG A 26 -16.90 17.24 16.99
N VAL A 27 -15.84 17.18 16.19
CA VAL A 27 -15.88 16.44 14.94
C VAL A 27 -16.25 15.01 15.32
N LYS A 28 -17.50 14.63 15.06
CA LYS A 28 -17.92 13.25 15.14
C LYS A 28 -17.43 12.60 13.85
N PHE A 29 -16.26 11.97 13.91
CA PHE A 29 -15.85 11.04 12.88
C PHE A 29 -16.96 9.99 12.72
N PRO A 30 -17.40 9.68 11.48
CA PRO A 30 -18.30 8.58 11.23
C PRO A 30 -17.72 7.33 11.90
N ARG A 31 -18.56 6.54 12.58
CA ARG A 31 -18.13 5.20 12.99
C ARG A 31 -17.64 4.49 11.74
N GLY A 32 -16.36 4.10 11.73
CA GLY A 32 -15.71 3.45 10.60
C GLY A 32 -16.57 2.32 10.02
N ARG A 33 -16.53 2.19 8.70
CA ARG A 33 -17.14 1.02 8.04
C ARG A 33 -16.61 -0.25 8.71
N PRO A 34 -17.44 -1.29 8.90
CA PRO A 34 -16.97 -2.55 9.50
C PRO A 34 -15.78 -3.08 8.70
N ASP A 35 -14.74 -3.53 9.43
CA ASP A 35 -13.52 -4.10 8.86
C ASP A 35 -13.87 -5.22 7.88
N ASN A 36 -13.58 -5.00 6.60
CA ASN A 36 -13.75 -6.02 5.58
C ASN A 36 -12.54 -6.96 5.65
N HIS A 37 -12.57 -7.87 6.61
CA HIS A 37 -11.47 -8.81 6.88
C HIS A 37 -11.01 -9.59 5.65
N THR A 38 -11.90 -9.85 4.67
CA THR A 38 -11.49 -10.54 3.44
C THR A 38 -10.74 -9.62 2.50
N LEU A 39 -11.18 -8.36 2.33
CA LEU A 39 -10.45 -7.36 1.54
C LEU A 39 -9.07 -7.08 2.16
N ASN A 40 -8.99 -6.85 3.47
CA ASN A 40 -7.71 -6.54 4.11
C ASN A 40 -6.74 -7.72 4.07
N ARG A 41 -7.24 -8.97 4.15
CA ARG A 41 -6.40 -10.15 3.89
C ARG A 41 -5.83 -10.16 2.48
N GLN A 42 -6.63 -9.83 1.46
CA GLN A 42 -6.15 -9.78 0.08
C GLN A 42 -5.11 -8.70 -0.15
N ARG A 43 -5.30 -7.53 0.46
CA ARG A 43 -4.30 -6.46 0.41
C ARG A 43 -2.99 -6.89 1.08
N ALA A 44 -3.08 -7.52 2.26
CA ALA A 44 -1.93 -8.08 2.95
C ALA A 44 -1.22 -9.18 2.12
N ASP A 45 -1.98 -10.06 1.46
CA ASP A 45 -1.44 -11.11 0.58
C ASP A 45 -0.77 -10.52 -0.68
N ALA A 46 -1.31 -9.42 -1.23
CA ALA A 46 -0.71 -8.72 -2.36
C ALA A 46 0.63 -8.04 -1.99
N VAL A 47 0.72 -7.44 -0.79
CA VAL A 47 1.99 -6.90 -0.30
C VAL A 47 3.01 -8.01 -0.05
N LYS A 48 2.58 -9.17 0.47
CA LYS A 48 3.45 -10.35 0.57
C LYS A 48 3.96 -10.82 -0.79
N GLU A 49 3.11 -10.79 -1.83
CA GLU A 49 3.55 -11.13 -3.19
C GLU A 49 4.62 -10.16 -3.69
N ALA A 50 4.44 -8.85 -3.51
CA ALA A 50 5.44 -7.86 -3.87
C ALA A 50 6.78 -8.07 -3.12
N PHE A 51 6.70 -8.40 -1.82
CA PHE A 51 7.87 -8.76 -1.02
C PHE A 51 8.57 -10.01 -1.55
N THR A 52 7.82 -11.08 -1.82
CA THR A 52 8.40 -12.31 -2.37
C THR A 52 8.98 -12.08 -3.76
N PHE A 53 8.34 -11.28 -4.61
CA PHE A 53 8.88 -10.93 -5.93
C PHE A 53 10.23 -10.20 -5.84
N ALA A 54 10.31 -9.15 -5.01
CA ALA A 54 11.57 -8.43 -4.80
C ALA A 54 12.63 -9.33 -4.16
N TRP A 55 12.24 -10.17 -3.20
CA TRP A 55 13.14 -11.12 -2.54
C TRP A 55 13.68 -12.16 -3.51
N ASP A 56 12.85 -12.72 -4.37
CA ASP A 56 13.26 -13.72 -5.37
C ASP A 56 14.27 -13.12 -6.35
N GLY A 57 14.09 -11.85 -6.75
CA GLY A 57 15.06 -11.10 -7.54
C GLY A 57 16.39 -10.91 -6.80
N TYR A 58 16.34 -10.36 -5.59
CA TYR A 58 17.52 -10.16 -4.75
C TYR A 58 18.25 -11.49 -4.50
N GLN A 59 17.53 -12.53 -4.08
CA GLN A 59 18.11 -13.83 -3.79
C GLN A 59 18.80 -14.45 -5.01
N LYS A 60 18.23 -14.25 -6.20
CA LYS A 60 18.77 -14.81 -7.44
C LYS A 60 19.99 -14.06 -7.96
N TYR A 61 20.01 -12.73 -7.86
CA TYR A 61 20.99 -11.90 -8.56
C TYR A 61 21.98 -11.18 -7.63
N ALA A 62 21.65 -11.02 -6.35
CA ALA A 62 22.39 -10.18 -5.41
C ALA A 62 22.61 -10.82 -4.02
N MET A 63 22.15 -12.05 -3.73
CA MET A 63 22.30 -12.65 -2.40
C MET A 63 23.76 -12.65 -1.92
N GLY A 64 23.98 -12.08 -0.74
CA GLY A 64 25.31 -11.93 -0.16
C GLY A 64 25.98 -10.58 -0.44
N HIS A 65 25.45 -9.82 -1.40
CA HIS A 65 25.72 -8.40 -1.62
C HIS A 65 24.62 -7.55 -0.97
N ASP A 66 24.86 -6.25 -0.84
CA ASP A 66 23.97 -5.37 -0.07
C ASP A 66 22.63 -5.14 -0.75
N GLU A 67 22.62 -4.81 -2.05
CA GLU A 67 21.40 -4.46 -2.76
C GLU A 67 21.35 -4.96 -4.21
N LEU A 68 20.12 -5.01 -4.74
CA LEU A 68 19.83 -5.43 -6.11
C LEU A 68 19.80 -4.20 -7.04
N HIS A 69 20.35 -4.37 -8.24
CA HIS A 69 20.05 -3.52 -9.39
C HIS A 69 19.00 -4.26 -10.26
N PRO A 70 17.71 -3.95 -10.12
CA PRO A 70 16.61 -4.79 -10.62
C PRO A 70 16.49 -4.84 -12.14
N ILE A 71 17.03 -3.87 -12.88
CA ILE A 71 16.99 -3.79 -14.35
C ILE A 71 18.20 -4.54 -14.92
N ALA A 72 19.41 -4.20 -14.49
CA ALA A 72 20.63 -4.88 -14.94
C ALA A 72 20.75 -6.32 -14.43
N ASN A 73 19.96 -6.70 -13.42
CA ASN A 73 20.10 -7.94 -12.67
C ASN A 73 21.54 -8.12 -12.12
N SER A 74 22.07 -7.04 -11.57
CA SER A 74 23.37 -6.98 -10.89
C SER A 74 23.17 -6.57 -9.44
N PHE A 75 24.25 -6.16 -8.79
CA PHE A 75 24.25 -5.73 -7.39
C PHE A 75 25.24 -4.60 -7.19
N SER A 76 25.13 -3.94 -6.05
CA SER A 76 26.16 -3.11 -5.46
C SER A 76 26.26 -3.38 -3.96
N ASP A 77 27.33 -2.85 -3.35
CA ASP A 77 27.67 -3.03 -1.95
C ASP A 77 27.76 -1.69 -1.21
N SER A 78 26.68 -0.89 -1.29
CA SER A 78 26.64 0.46 -0.71
C SER A 78 26.73 0.48 0.83
N ARG A 79 26.52 -0.67 1.48
CA ARG A 79 26.45 -0.89 2.93
C ARG A 79 27.50 -1.90 3.39
N ASN A 80 28.72 -1.76 2.87
CA ASN A 80 29.94 -2.46 3.31
C ASN A 80 30.05 -3.95 2.95
N ALA A 81 29.22 -4.44 2.02
CA ALA A 81 29.18 -5.83 1.51
C ALA A 81 28.86 -6.87 2.59
N TRP A 82 27.89 -6.58 3.44
CA TRP A 82 27.45 -7.47 4.53
C TRP A 82 26.02 -8.01 4.33
N GLY A 83 25.41 -7.70 3.19
CA GLY A 83 24.09 -8.19 2.81
C GLY A 83 22.96 -7.38 3.43
N ALA A 84 23.01 -6.05 3.32
CA ALA A 84 21.99 -5.13 3.85
C ALA A 84 20.55 -5.60 3.60
N SER A 85 20.18 -5.86 2.33
CA SER A 85 18.83 -6.32 1.97
C SER A 85 18.44 -7.62 2.67
N ALA A 86 19.38 -8.56 2.87
CA ALA A 86 19.09 -9.79 3.61
C ALA A 86 18.81 -9.52 5.10
N VAL A 87 19.58 -8.64 5.74
CA VAL A 87 19.40 -8.33 7.17
C VAL A 87 18.15 -7.48 7.41
N ASP A 88 17.88 -6.51 6.54
CA ASP A 88 16.71 -5.63 6.62
C ASP A 88 15.40 -6.37 6.32
N ALA A 89 15.41 -7.29 5.35
CA ALA A 89 14.27 -8.15 5.06
C ALA A 89 13.91 -9.10 6.22
N PHE A 90 14.84 -9.35 7.15
CA PHE A 90 14.70 -10.40 8.15
C PHE A 90 13.45 -10.22 9.03
N SER A 91 13.31 -9.04 9.63
CA SER A 91 12.17 -8.72 10.48
C SER A 91 10.85 -8.74 9.72
N THR A 92 10.83 -8.30 8.46
CA THR A 92 9.64 -8.28 7.60
C THR A 92 9.21 -9.70 7.23
N ALA A 93 10.14 -10.58 6.83
CA ALA A 93 9.85 -11.97 6.54
C ALA A 93 9.28 -12.71 7.76
N ILE A 94 9.79 -12.42 8.96
CA ILE A 94 9.26 -12.96 10.22
C ILE A 94 7.82 -12.47 10.44
N VAL A 95 7.57 -11.15 10.34
CA VAL A 95 6.24 -10.54 10.54
C VAL A 95 5.22 -11.01 9.49
N MET A 96 5.65 -11.21 8.25
CA MET A 96 4.85 -11.80 7.17
C MET A 96 4.71 -13.33 7.30
N GLN A 97 5.45 -13.96 8.21
CA GLN A 97 5.46 -15.40 8.46
C GLN A 97 5.81 -16.21 7.19
N ILE A 98 6.92 -15.87 6.54
CA ILE A 98 7.45 -16.56 5.35
C ILE A 98 8.65 -17.42 5.78
N PRO A 99 8.44 -18.65 6.30
CA PRO A 99 9.49 -19.42 6.96
C PRO A 99 10.69 -19.73 6.05
N GLU A 100 10.48 -19.88 4.74
CA GLU A 100 11.54 -20.18 3.78
C GLU A 100 12.57 -19.05 3.67
N ILE A 101 12.10 -17.80 3.67
CA ILE A 101 12.94 -16.60 3.65
C ILE A 101 13.61 -16.42 5.02
N VAL A 102 12.85 -16.60 6.11
CA VAL A 102 13.38 -16.55 7.49
C VAL A 102 14.54 -17.52 7.68
N ASP A 103 14.39 -18.77 7.24
CA ASP A 103 15.42 -19.80 7.34
C ASP A 103 16.64 -19.47 6.46
N THR A 104 16.43 -18.91 5.28
CA THR A 104 17.51 -18.47 4.40
C THR A 104 18.38 -17.42 5.12
N ILE A 105 17.75 -16.39 5.70
CA ILE A 105 18.46 -15.29 6.36
C ILE A 105 19.09 -15.75 7.68
N LEU A 106 18.39 -16.58 8.46
CA LEU A 106 18.92 -17.19 9.70
C LEU A 106 20.21 -18.00 9.46
N ASN A 107 20.31 -18.64 8.30
CA ASN A 107 21.52 -19.38 7.91
C ASN A 107 22.61 -18.47 7.34
N TYR A 108 22.25 -17.33 6.76
CA TYR A 108 23.18 -16.37 6.17
C TYR A 108 23.89 -15.51 7.22
N ILE A 109 23.17 -14.86 8.14
CA ILE A 109 23.73 -13.89 9.11
C ILE A 109 24.94 -14.45 9.88
N PRO A 110 24.93 -15.70 10.39
CA PRO A 110 26.09 -16.26 11.10
C PRO A 110 27.36 -16.43 10.24
N THR A 111 27.25 -16.37 8.92
CA THR A 111 28.38 -16.51 7.99
C THR A 111 29.04 -15.18 7.63
N VAL A 112 28.39 -14.05 7.91
CA VAL A 112 28.88 -12.71 7.60
C VAL A 112 30.10 -12.37 8.44
N ASN A 113 31.14 -11.78 7.85
CA ASN A 113 32.33 -11.36 8.57
C ASN A 113 32.37 -9.85 8.81
N PHE A 114 31.72 -9.40 9.88
CA PHE A 114 31.66 -7.99 10.28
C PHE A 114 33.01 -7.38 10.72
N ASP A 115 34.10 -8.14 10.78
CA ASP A 115 35.43 -7.61 11.15
C ASP A 115 36.16 -6.97 9.97
N VAL A 116 35.69 -7.19 8.74
CA VAL A 116 36.41 -6.79 7.53
C VAL A 116 35.46 -6.11 6.56
N THR A 117 35.86 -4.92 6.14
CA THR A 117 35.35 -4.24 4.95
C THR A 117 36.46 -3.37 4.38
N THR A 118 36.40 -3.08 3.08
CA THR A 118 37.32 -2.16 2.39
C THR A 118 36.76 -0.75 2.26
N GLU A 119 35.50 -0.56 2.64
CA GLU A 119 34.80 0.71 2.50
C GLU A 119 34.72 1.48 3.82
N GLN A 120 34.35 2.77 3.73
CA GLN A 120 33.99 3.56 4.90
C GLN A 120 32.68 3.02 5.49
N VAL A 121 32.66 2.81 6.80
CA VAL A 121 31.47 2.35 7.54
C VAL A 121 30.78 3.56 8.15
N SER A 122 29.49 3.73 7.90
CA SER A 122 28.67 4.70 8.63
C SER A 122 28.10 4.05 9.90
N LEU A 123 28.39 4.63 11.07
CA LEU A 123 27.89 4.17 12.36
C LEU A 123 26.36 4.20 12.41
N PHE A 124 25.76 5.29 11.92
CA PHE A 124 24.31 5.47 11.83
C PHE A 124 23.67 4.38 10.97
N GLU A 125 24.02 4.30 9.68
CA GLU A 125 23.43 3.32 8.75
C GLU A 125 23.64 1.89 9.23
N THR A 126 24.82 1.59 9.77
CA THR A 126 25.13 0.25 10.25
C THR A 126 24.32 -0.12 11.49
N THR A 127 24.04 0.86 12.36
CA THR A 127 23.27 0.63 13.57
C THR A 127 21.80 0.38 13.24
N ILE A 128 21.17 1.26 12.46
CA ILE A 128 19.73 1.20 12.22
C ILE A 128 19.33 -0.02 11.38
N ARG A 129 20.16 -0.42 10.40
CA ARG A 129 19.94 -1.56 9.50
C ARG A 129 20.40 -2.88 10.11
N TYR A 130 21.71 -3.04 10.30
CA TYR A 130 22.27 -4.34 10.69
C TYR A 130 22.02 -4.69 12.15
N ILE A 131 22.40 -3.81 13.09
CA ILE A 131 22.14 -4.07 14.51
C ILE A 131 20.63 -4.12 14.75
N GLY A 132 19.88 -3.17 14.17
CA GLY A 132 18.42 -3.15 14.28
C GLY A 132 17.76 -4.43 13.73
N GLY A 133 18.04 -4.81 12.49
CA GLY A 133 17.48 -6.00 11.85
C GLY A 133 17.79 -7.29 12.62
N MET A 134 19.04 -7.45 13.10
CA MET A 134 19.44 -8.60 13.90
C MET A 134 18.75 -8.64 15.27
N LEU A 135 18.68 -7.51 15.99
CA LEU A 135 18.03 -7.44 17.30
C LEU A 135 16.51 -7.65 17.22
N SER A 136 15.86 -7.09 16.19
CA SER A 136 14.43 -7.30 15.97
C SER A 136 14.13 -8.75 15.62
N GLY A 137 14.90 -9.35 14.71
CA GLY A 137 14.78 -10.77 14.39
C GLY A 137 14.93 -11.65 15.63
N TYR A 138 15.91 -11.34 16.49
CA TYR A 138 16.09 -12.02 17.78
C TYR A 138 14.86 -11.88 18.70
N ASP A 139 14.35 -10.66 18.89
CA ASP A 139 13.21 -10.39 19.78
C ASP A 139 11.92 -11.06 19.29
N LEU A 140 11.66 -11.06 17.98
CA LEU A 140 10.51 -11.72 17.39
C LEU A 140 10.60 -13.24 17.51
N LEU A 141 11.76 -13.83 17.20
CA LEU A 141 11.97 -15.28 17.20
C LEU A 141 12.25 -15.89 18.59
N LYS A 142 12.68 -15.10 19.58
CA LYS A 142 12.66 -15.52 20.99
C LYS A 142 11.33 -15.18 21.68
N GLY A 143 10.46 -14.42 21.02
CA GLY A 143 9.19 -13.94 21.56
C GLY A 143 7.98 -14.47 20.79
N PRO A 144 7.11 -13.57 20.27
CA PRO A 144 5.77 -13.93 19.78
C PRO A 144 5.78 -14.84 18.55
N LEU A 145 6.87 -14.87 17.78
CA LEU A 145 6.99 -15.62 16.54
C LEU A 145 8.03 -16.74 16.63
N SER A 146 8.30 -17.24 17.85
CA SER A 146 9.26 -18.31 18.10
C SER A 146 8.99 -19.63 17.37
N HIS A 147 7.77 -19.88 16.93
CA HIS A 147 7.42 -21.05 16.13
C HIS A 147 7.99 -21.03 14.70
N LEU A 148 8.46 -19.87 14.21
CA LEU A 148 9.11 -19.73 12.90
C LEU A 148 10.62 -20.03 12.96
N ALA A 149 11.22 -20.10 14.14
CA ALA A 149 12.63 -20.45 14.27
C ALA A 149 12.82 -21.96 14.09
N SER A 150 13.23 -22.40 12.90
CA SER A 150 13.58 -23.80 12.63
C SER A 150 14.77 -24.29 13.48
N ASN A 151 15.68 -23.38 13.85
CA ASN A 151 16.86 -23.66 14.65
C ASN A 151 17.09 -22.59 15.73
N ALA A 152 16.78 -22.92 16.98
CA ALA A 152 16.96 -22.00 18.12
C ALA A 152 18.42 -21.55 18.33
N THR A 153 19.40 -22.38 17.96
CA THR A 153 20.83 -22.04 18.06
C THR A 153 21.24 -21.02 17.00
N ALA A 154 20.61 -21.05 15.80
CA ALA A 154 20.84 -20.03 14.77
C ALA A 154 20.35 -18.65 15.23
N VAL A 155 19.22 -18.59 15.95
CA VAL A 155 18.72 -17.33 16.54
C VAL A 155 19.73 -16.75 17.55
N ASP A 156 20.37 -17.57 18.38
CA ASP A 156 21.41 -17.10 19.30
C ASP A 156 22.68 -16.63 18.58
N ALA A 157 23.00 -17.23 17.43
CA ALA A 157 24.12 -16.80 16.59
C ALA A 157 23.89 -15.41 15.95
N VAL A 158 22.64 -15.07 15.62
CA VAL A 158 22.28 -13.71 15.16
C VAL A 158 22.60 -12.66 16.23
N LEU A 159 22.24 -12.91 17.50
CA LEU A 159 22.59 -11.99 18.59
C LEU A 159 24.11 -11.88 18.77
N ALA A 160 24.84 -12.99 18.66
CA ALA A 160 26.30 -12.96 18.75
C ALA A 160 26.94 -12.10 17.65
N GLN A 161 26.36 -12.08 16.44
CA GLN A 161 26.82 -11.21 15.36
C GLN A 161 26.51 -9.73 15.63
N ALA A 162 25.34 -9.40 16.19
CA ALA A 162 25.02 -8.04 16.61
C ALA A 162 26.00 -7.52 17.69
N VAL A 163 26.36 -8.37 18.67
CA VAL A 163 27.40 -8.06 19.66
C VAL A 163 28.74 -7.79 19.00
N ARG A 164 29.18 -8.68 18.11
CA ARG A 164 30.46 -8.54 17.40
C ARG A 164 30.53 -7.26 16.58
N LEU A 165 29.47 -6.94 15.85
CA LEU A 165 29.39 -5.71 15.05
C LEU A 165 29.44 -4.47 15.96
N ALA A 166 28.69 -4.45 17.06
CA ALA A 166 28.75 -3.35 18.02
C ALA A 166 30.14 -3.18 18.66
N ASP A 167 30.83 -4.28 18.97
CA ASP A 167 32.21 -4.24 19.48
C ASP A 167 33.17 -3.63 18.45
N ASN A 168 33.00 -3.94 17.16
CA ASN A 168 33.80 -3.37 16.08
C ASN A 168 33.51 -1.88 15.85
N LEU A 169 32.29 -1.42 16.15
CA LEU A 169 31.88 -0.02 16.00
C LEU A 169 32.20 0.84 17.22
N ALA A 170 32.38 0.24 18.40
CA ALA A 170 32.46 0.95 19.68
C ALA A 170 33.60 1.99 19.76
N PHE A 171 34.66 1.85 18.97
CA PHE A 171 35.75 2.84 18.94
C PHE A 171 35.31 4.19 18.36
N ALA A 172 34.17 4.25 17.65
CA ALA A 172 33.58 5.49 17.18
C ALA A 172 33.35 6.50 18.31
N PHE A 173 33.06 6.00 19.51
CA PHE A 173 32.79 6.80 20.71
C PHE A 173 34.06 7.18 21.48
N ASP A 174 35.26 6.76 21.05
CA ASP A 174 36.54 7.14 21.68
C ASP A 174 36.96 8.55 21.25
N THR A 175 36.13 9.52 21.63
CA THR A 175 36.31 10.95 21.38
C THR A 175 36.37 11.72 22.70
N PRO A 176 36.88 12.97 22.73
CA PRO A 176 37.01 13.71 24.00
C PRO A 176 35.70 13.88 24.78
N THR A 177 34.55 13.89 24.09
CA THR A 177 33.23 14.05 24.70
C THR A 177 32.47 12.73 24.84
N GLY A 178 32.81 11.72 24.04
CA GLY A 178 31.98 10.52 23.84
C GLY A 178 30.89 10.69 22.79
N ILE A 179 30.78 11.85 22.13
CA ILE A 179 29.98 11.99 20.90
C ILE A 179 30.70 11.19 19.81
N PRO A 180 30.01 10.26 19.12
CA PRO A 180 30.69 9.39 18.17
C PRO A 180 31.12 10.13 16.91
N SER A 181 32.20 9.67 16.28
CA SER A 181 32.44 9.91 14.85
C SER A 181 31.56 8.97 14.03
N ASN A 182 30.84 9.47 13.02
CA ASN A 182 29.97 8.63 12.21
C ASN A 182 30.73 7.75 11.21
N ASN A 183 31.80 8.27 10.62
CA ASN A 183 32.49 7.61 9.50
C ASN A 183 33.75 6.89 10.00
N LEU A 184 33.76 5.57 9.83
CA LEU A 184 34.73 4.65 10.42
C LEU A 184 35.46 3.85 9.34
N TYR A 185 36.70 3.45 9.65
CA TYR A 185 37.50 2.53 8.85
C TYR A 185 38.05 1.44 9.77
N PHE A 186 37.91 0.17 9.40
CA PHE A 186 38.29 -0.94 10.28
C PHE A 186 39.76 -1.38 10.18
N ASN A 187 40.44 -1.10 9.06
CA ASN A 187 41.79 -1.62 8.83
C ASN A 187 42.79 -0.56 8.31
N PRO A 188 43.63 0.03 9.19
CA PRO A 188 43.55 -0.03 10.66
C PRO A 188 42.32 0.74 11.20
N PRO A 189 41.88 0.49 12.45
CA PRO A 189 40.81 1.26 13.08
C PRO A 189 41.12 2.77 13.08
N ALA A 190 40.27 3.54 12.43
CA ALA A 190 40.39 4.99 12.30
C ALA A 190 39.03 5.63 12.01
N THR A 191 38.94 6.95 12.19
CA THR A 191 37.79 7.77 11.78
C THR A 191 38.19 8.68 10.62
N ASP A 192 37.23 9.38 10.02
CA ASP A 192 37.49 10.40 9.00
C ASP A 192 38.12 11.71 9.53
N ASN A 193 38.37 11.80 10.85
CA ASN A 193 38.81 13.00 11.56
C ASN A 193 37.85 14.20 11.43
N SER A 194 36.56 13.96 11.18
CA SER A 194 35.56 15.02 11.26
C SER A 194 35.57 15.66 12.65
N THR A 195 35.43 16.98 12.68
CA THR A 195 35.36 17.75 13.94
C THR A 195 33.93 17.85 14.46
N THR A 196 32.94 17.56 13.61
CA THR A 196 31.51 17.62 13.93
C THR A 196 30.81 16.33 13.55
N ASN A 197 29.66 16.06 14.18
CA ASN A 197 28.74 15.01 13.75
C ASN A 197 27.30 15.59 13.69
N GLY A 198 26.44 14.97 12.89
CA GLY A 198 25.06 15.40 12.68
C GLY A 198 24.14 15.03 13.85
N LEU A 199 23.02 15.74 13.98
CA LEU A 199 22.04 15.53 15.04
C LEU A 199 21.45 14.10 14.99
N ALA A 200 20.91 13.68 13.84
CA ALA A 200 20.34 12.35 13.66
C ALA A 200 21.39 11.24 13.84
N THR A 201 22.60 11.41 13.31
CA THR A 201 23.65 10.38 13.39
C THR A 201 24.21 10.17 14.80
N ILE A 202 24.04 11.14 15.70
CA ILE A 202 24.30 10.98 17.14
C ILE A 202 23.05 10.41 17.83
N GLY A 203 21.88 11.00 17.53
CA GLY A 203 20.60 10.79 18.22
C GLY A 203 19.95 9.42 17.99
N THR A 204 20.38 8.71 16.95
CA THR A 204 19.67 7.52 16.43
C THR A 204 20.48 6.26 16.62
N LEU A 205 21.11 6.14 17.78
CA LEU A 205 21.89 4.98 18.20
C LEU A 205 21.37 4.40 19.52
N VAL A 206 20.76 5.25 20.34
CA VAL A 206 20.45 4.97 21.73
C VAL A 206 19.47 3.80 21.90
N LEU A 207 18.56 3.58 20.96
CA LEU A 207 17.56 2.52 21.05
C LEU A 207 18.19 1.13 20.87
N GLU A 208 18.91 0.91 19.78
CA GLU A 208 19.58 -0.34 19.42
C GLU A 208 20.66 -0.69 20.46
N TRP A 209 21.51 0.28 20.79
CA TRP A 209 22.63 0.07 21.70
C TRP A 209 22.15 -0.17 23.13
N THR A 210 21.08 0.51 23.57
CA THR A 210 20.45 0.20 24.86
C THR A 210 19.78 -1.19 24.84
N ARG A 211 19.10 -1.55 23.75
CA ARG A 211 18.48 -2.88 23.61
C ARG A 211 19.53 -3.99 23.68
N LEU A 212 20.66 -3.81 23.00
CA LEU A 212 21.79 -4.73 23.03
C LEU A 212 22.32 -4.91 24.46
N SER A 213 22.50 -3.81 25.20
CA SER A 213 22.88 -3.87 26.62
C SER A 213 21.88 -4.63 27.48
N ASP A 214 20.57 -4.39 27.29
CA ASP A 214 19.53 -5.02 28.10
C ASP A 214 19.42 -6.53 27.83
N ILE A 215 19.65 -6.98 26.59
CA ILE A 215 19.63 -8.41 26.24
C ILE A 215 20.91 -9.13 26.69
N THR A 216 22.07 -8.50 26.54
CA THR A 216 23.38 -9.13 26.81
C THR A 216 23.81 -9.00 28.28
N GLY A 217 23.28 -8.01 29.00
CA GLY A 217 23.75 -7.61 30.33
C GLY A 217 25.04 -6.78 30.33
N ASN A 218 25.66 -6.54 29.16
CA ASN A 218 26.83 -5.67 29.03
C ASN A 218 26.40 -4.21 28.91
N LYS A 219 26.65 -3.39 29.94
CA LYS A 219 26.18 -2.00 30.01
C LYS A 219 26.93 -1.03 29.10
N THR A 220 28.08 -1.42 28.57
CA THR A 220 28.94 -0.53 27.78
C THR A 220 28.19 0.09 26.59
N TYR A 221 27.37 -0.68 25.86
CA TYR A 221 26.68 -0.16 24.67
C TYR A 221 25.68 0.97 25.00
N ALA A 222 24.85 0.76 26.02
CA ALA A 222 23.94 1.78 26.54
C ALA A 222 24.72 3.01 27.06
N GLU A 223 25.81 2.80 27.81
CA GLU A 223 26.60 3.89 28.38
C GLU A 223 27.25 4.77 27.29
N LEU A 224 27.76 4.16 26.21
CA LEU A 224 28.36 4.89 25.07
C LEU A 224 27.32 5.73 24.32
N SER A 225 26.23 5.11 23.87
CA SER A 225 25.19 5.80 23.10
C SER A 225 24.50 6.91 23.91
N GLN A 226 24.12 6.63 25.17
CA GLN A 226 23.49 7.62 26.04
C GLN A 226 24.44 8.76 26.44
N LYS A 227 25.76 8.53 26.41
CA LYS A 227 26.74 9.59 26.63
C LYS A 227 26.74 10.61 25.49
N GLY A 228 26.71 10.14 24.24
CA GLY A 228 26.54 11.02 23.07
C GLY A 228 25.22 11.79 23.14
N GLU A 229 24.13 11.08 23.38
CA GLU A 229 22.77 11.63 23.52
C GLU A 229 22.67 12.74 24.58
N SER A 230 23.42 12.64 25.68
CA SER A 230 23.36 13.61 26.78
C SER A 230 23.68 15.06 26.37
N TYR A 231 24.44 15.25 25.29
CA TYR A 231 24.72 16.58 24.74
C TYR A 231 23.53 17.15 23.96
N LEU A 232 22.72 16.29 23.34
CA LEU A 232 21.53 16.67 22.57
C LEU A 232 20.37 17.02 23.50
N LEU A 233 20.23 16.30 24.62
CA LEU A 233 19.20 16.57 25.63
C LEU A 233 19.43 17.88 26.40
N ALA A 234 20.68 18.35 26.44
CA ALA A 234 21.08 19.57 27.15
C ALA A 234 21.88 20.51 26.22
N PRO A 235 21.23 21.06 25.16
CA PRO A 235 21.92 21.75 24.07
C PRO A 235 22.66 23.00 24.55
N LYS A 236 23.86 23.20 23.99
CA LYS A 236 24.70 24.37 24.23
C LYS A 236 25.39 24.81 22.93
N PRO A 237 25.60 26.12 22.73
CA PRO A 237 25.09 27.25 23.54
C PRO A 237 23.56 27.38 23.47
N ALA A 238 22.96 28.17 24.35
CA ALA A 238 21.50 28.38 24.36
C ALA A 238 20.97 28.99 23.05
N SER A 239 21.82 29.65 22.25
CA SER A 239 21.47 30.17 20.93
C SER A 239 21.26 29.09 19.87
N SER A 240 21.73 27.86 20.11
CA SER A 240 21.54 26.70 19.23
C SER A 240 20.22 25.97 19.47
N GLU A 241 19.36 26.52 20.33
CA GLU A 241 17.99 26.05 20.57
C GLU A 241 17.03 27.23 20.31
N PRO A 242 16.69 27.53 19.03
CA PRO A 242 15.89 28.72 18.68
C PRO A 242 14.53 28.79 19.37
N TRP A 243 13.96 27.62 19.63
CA TRP A 243 12.78 27.41 20.47
C TRP A 243 13.00 26.17 21.35
N PRO A 244 12.38 26.10 22.53
CA PRO A 244 12.57 24.97 23.45
C PRO A 244 12.36 23.63 22.75
N GLY A 245 13.36 22.74 22.83
CA GLY A 245 13.32 21.42 22.21
C GLY A 245 13.80 21.36 20.76
N LEU A 246 13.74 22.45 19.99
CA LEU A 246 14.23 22.50 18.60
C LEU A 246 15.69 22.93 18.60
N VAL A 247 16.59 22.06 18.15
CA VAL A 247 18.05 22.24 18.25
C VAL A 247 18.72 22.23 16.89
N GLY A 248 19.95 22.76 16.81
CA GLY A 248 20.75 22.77 15.59
C GLY A 248 21.15 21.38 15.07
N SER A 249 21.56 21.29 13.80
CA SER A 249 21.85 20.03 13.11
C SER A 249 23.28 19.51 13.31
N SER A 250 24.24 20.35 13.72
CA SER A 250 25.65 19.97 13.81
C SER A 250 26.23 20.17 15.20
N VAL A 251 26.95 19.15 15.71
CA VAL A 251 27.56 19.17 17.05
C VAL A 251 29.06 18.89 16.95
N ASP A 252 29.87 19.72 17.61
CA ASP A 252 31.32 19.54 17.68
C ASP A 252 31.67 18.34 18.58
N ILE A 253 32.40 17.39 18.01
CA ILE A 253 32.78 16.12 18.67
C ILE A 253 33.72 16.35 19.86
N ASN A 254 34.53 17.41 19.84
CA ASN A 254 35.56 17.66 20.87
C ASN A 254 35.03 18.43 22.08
N THR A 255 33.97 19.21 21.90
CA THR A 255 33.44 20.13 22.91
C THR A 255 32.00 19.82 23.31
N GLY A 256 31.24 19.17 22.43
CA GLY A 256 29.82 18.88 22.60
C GLY A 256 28.94 20.13 22.46
N LEU A 257 29.46 21.17 21.80
CA LEU A 257 28.72 22.38 21.48
C LEU A 257 28.11 22.25 20.08
N PHE A 258 26.84 22.58 19.97
CA PHE A 258 26.19 22.80 18.69
C PHE A 258 26.89 23.93 17.93
N GLN A 259 27.04 23.75 16.63
CA GLN A 259 27.77 24.68 15.75
C GLN A 259 26.85 25.62 14.97
N ASP A 260 25.55 25.30 14.95
CA ASP A 260 24.52 26.05 14.26
C ASP A 260 23.25 26.16 15.12
N ALA A 261 22.21 26.71 14.53
CA ALA A 261 20.88 26.82 15.09
C ALA A 261 19.82 26.58 14.00
N SER A 262 20.16 25.76 13.00
CA SER A 262 19.32 25.40 11.86
C SER A 262 18.91 23.94 11.99
N GLY A 263 17.74 23.57 11.49
CA GLY A 263 17.31 22.19 11.45
C GLY A 263 15.83 22.05 11.15
N GLY A 264 15.27 20.87 11.38
CA GLY A 264 13.85 20.62 11.21
C GLY A 264 13.50 19.18 11.54
N TRP A 265 12.41 18.72 10.93
CA TRP A 265 12.03 17.30 10.94
C TRP A 265 12.44 16.62 9.62
N VAL A 266 13.51 17.10 8.98
CA VAL A 266 14.01 16.66 7.67
C VAL A 266 15.29 15.82 7.81
N GLY A 267 15.83 15.35 6.69
CA GLY A 267 17.04 14.54 6.65
C GLY A 267 18.20 15.14 7.44
N GLY A 268 18.75 14.34 8.36
CA GLY A 268 19.89 14.73 9.21
C GLY A 268 19.51 15.24 10.61
N ASP A 269 18.21 15.49 10.85
CA ASP A 269 17.65 15.92 12.14
C ASP A 269 16.51 15.00 12.62
N ASP A 270 15.66 14.58 11.69
CA ASP A 270 14.49 13.70 11.84
C ASP A 270 14.55 12.69 13.01
N SER A 271 15.38 11.67 12.89
CA SER A 271 15.32 10.46 13.71
C SER A 271 15.83 10.68 15.14
N PHE A 272 16.50 11.81 15.42
CA PHE A 272 16.73 12.27 16.79
C PHE A 272 15.39 12.53 17.51
N TYR A 273 14.51 13.35 16.91
CA TYR A 273 13.21 13.66 17.50
C TYR A 273 12.32 12.41 17.59
N GLU A 274 12.40 11.54 16.59
CA GLU A 274 11.76 10.23 16.58
C GLU A 274 12.17 9.38 17.81
N TYR A 275 13.48 9.30 18.08
CA TYR A 275 14.01 8.45 19.15
C TYR A 275 13.74 9.00 20.54
N LEU A 276 13.53 10.31 20.71
CA LEU A 276 13.14 10.87 22.00
C LEU A 276 11.85 10.22 22.54
N ILE A 277 10.79 10.15 21.73
CA ILE A 277 9.54 9.52 22.15
C ILE A 277 9.62 8.00 22.13
N LYS A 278 10.31 7.40 21.16
CA LYS A 278 10.48 5.94 21.07
C LYS A 278 11.26 5.38 22.26
N MET A 279 12.26 6.08 22.79
CA MET A 279 12.95 5.70 24.03
C MET A 279 12.03 5.73 25.24
N TYR A 280 11.09 6.68 25.31
CA TYR A 280 10.08 6.67 26.37
C TYR A 280 9.11 5.50 26.24
N VAL A 281 8.71 5.12 25.02
CA VAL A 281 7.92 3.90 24.77
C VAL A 281 8.69 2.65 25.18
N TYR A 282 9.98 2.59 24.84
CA TYR A 282 10.87 1.49 25.17
C TYR A 282 10.92 1.21 26.68
N ASP A 283 11.15 2.26 27.49
CA ASP A 283 11.12 2.18 28.96
C ASP A 283 10.65 3.51 29.60
N THR A 284 9.38 3.54 30.00
CA THR A 284 8.77 4.77 30.57
C THR A 284 9.36 5.20 31.91
N LYS A 285 10.15 4.34 32.58
CA LYS A 285 10.80 4.67 33.86
C LYS A 285 12.19 5.25 33.64
N ARG A 286 12.96 4.70 32.70
CA ARG A 286 14.34 5.14 32.44
C ARG A 286 14.41 6.43 31.63
N PHE A 287 13.52 6.63 30.66
CA PHE A 287 13.68 7.68 29.65
C PHE A 287 12.66 8.81 29.75
N SER A 288 12.29 9.21 30.98
CA SER A 288 11.36 10.33 31.19
C SER A 288 11.92 11.69 30.74
N GLU A 289 13.25 11.87 30.77
CA GLU A 289 13.89 13.09 30.27
C GLU A 289 13.76 13.23 28.75
N TYR A 290 13.83 12.11 28.01
CA TYR A 290 13.69 12.07 26.56
C TYR A 290 12.27 12.48 26.16
N ARG A 291 11.27 11.94 26.86
CA ARG A 291 9.88 12.40 26.76
C ARG A 291 9.75 13.90 26.95
N ASP A 292 10.35 14.45 28.01
CA ASP A 292 10.21 15.86 28.34
C ASP A 292 10.83 16.74 27.25
N ARG A 293 11.97 16.33 26.67
CA ARG A 293 12.59 16.97 25.51
C ARG A 293 11.72 16.87 24.25
N TRP A 294 11.11 15.70 24.00
CA TRP A 294 10.18 15.53 22.89
C TRP A 294 8.95 16.43 23.01
N ILE A 295 8.37 16.56 24.21
CA ILE A 295 7.22 17.45 24.46
C ILE A 295 7.56 18.90 24.10
N LEU A 296 8.76 19.36 24.46
CA LEU A 296 9.23 20.70 24.09
C LEU A 296 9.34 20.84 22.57
N ALA A 297 9.99 19.88 21.90
CA ALA A 297 10.15 19.90 20.45
C ALA A 297 8.78 19.87 19.73
N ALA A 298 7.86 19.00 20.18
CA ALA A 298 6.51 18.87 19.64
C ALA A 298 5.69 20.15 19.81
N ASP A 299 5.68 20.72 21.02
CA ASP A 299 4.94 21.97 21.30
C ASP A 299 5.51 23.16 20.53
N SER A 300 6.84 23.29 20.45
CA SER A 300 7.51 24.31 19.65
C SER A 300 7.26 24.13 18.16
N SER A 301 7.19 22.88 17.68
CA SER A 301 6.93 22.60 16.27
C SER A 301 5.56 23.08 15.85
N ILE A 302 4.54 22.72 16.63
CA ILE A 302 3.16 23.17 16.43
C ILE A 302 3.07 24.71 16.46
N ALA A 303 3.80 25.35 17.38
CA ALA A 303 3.71 26.78 17.60
C ALA A 303 4.47 27.64 16.58
N HIS A 304 5.55 27.12 16.00
CA HIS A 304 6.55 27.96 15.33
C HIS A 304 6.93 27.53 13.91
N ILE A 305 6.92 26.23 13.60
CA ILE A 305 7.36 25.74 12.28
C ILE A 305 6.25 25.03 11.50
N ALA A 306 5.09 24.79 12.11
CA ALA A 306 3.88 24.39 11.39
C ALA A 306 3.37 25.56 10.53
N THR A 307 3.32 25.38 9.22
CA THR A 307 2.86 26.42 8.29
C THR A 307 1.88 25.87 7.25
N HIS A 308 1.14 26.79 6.62
CA HIS A 308 0.09 26.47 5.68
C HIS A 308 0.34 27.14 4.33
N PRO A 309 0.25 26.41 3.20
CA PRO A 309 0.33 27.02 1.88
C PRO A 309 -0.71 28.10 1.64
N SER A 310 -0.32 29.17 0.95
CA SER A 310 -1.21 30.29 0.63
C SER A 310 -2.44 29.90 -0.19
N THR A 311 -2.30 28.91 -1.07
CA THR A 311 -3.35 28.43 -1.98
C THR A 311 -4.20 27.30 -1.39
N ARG A 312 -3.69 26.61 -0.37
CA ARG A 312 -4.33 25.48 0.32
C ARG A 312 -4.15 25.62 1.85
N PRO A 313 -4.84 26.58 2.50
CA PRO A 313 -4.72 26.80 3.93
C PRO A 313 -5.28 25.65 4.79
N ASP A 314 -5.89 24.66 4.16
CA ASP A 314 -6.34 23.40 4.76
C ASP A 314 -5.21 22.37 4.92
N LEU A 315 -4.04 22.58 4.31
CA LEU A 315 -2.86 21.74 4.45
C LEU A 315 -1.90 22.30 5.50
N THR A 316 -1.22 21.40 6.20
CA THR A 316 -0.19 21.71 7.20
C THR A 316 1.08 20.97 6.85
N PHE A 317 2.20 21.69 6.81
CA PHE A 317 3.55 21.13 6.66
C PHE A 317 4.49 21.72 7.71
N LEU A 318 5.56 21.00 8.06
CA LEU A 318 6.62 21.51 8.91
C LEU A 318 7.72 22.16 8.05
N SER A 319 8.00 23.44 8.29
CA SER A 319 9.12 24.15 7.70
C SER A 319 10.45 23.77 8.37
N ILE A 320 11.53 23.82 7.60
CA ILE A 320 12.90 23.90 8.12
C ILE A 320 13.08 25.27 8.79
N PHE A 321 13.94 25.37 9.80
CA PHE A 321 14.33 26.63 10.43
C PHE A 321 15.83 26.91 10.29
N ASP A 322 16.19 28.19 10.21
CA ASP A 322 17.55 28.71 10.39
C ASP A 322 17.49 29.84 11.42
N GLY A 323 17.91 29.54 12.65
CA GLY A 323 17.57 30.37 13.79
C GLY A 323 16.06 30.44 13.96
N GLN A 324 15.50 31.66 13.85
CA GLN A 324 14.05 31.87 13.88
C GLN A 324 13.45 32.21 12.51
N GLU A 325 14.25 32.15 11.45
CA GLU A 325 13.77 32.29 10.07
C GLU A 325 13.26 30.92 9.59
N LEU A 326 12.15 30.93 8.84
CA LEU A 326 11.54 29.70 8.32
C LEU A 326 11.84 29.53 6.83
N ILE A 327 12.15 28.30 6.45
CA ILE A 327 12.31 27.84 5.08
C ILE A 327 11.16 26.87 4.80
N HIS A 328 10.22 27.30 3.96
CA HIS A 328 9.02 26.58 3.55
C HIS A 328 9.34 25.50 2.51
N GLU A 329 10.18 24.57 2.95
CA GLU A 329 10.58 23.36 2.26
C GLU A 329 10.37 22.19 3.22
N SER A 330 10.03 21.05 2.65
CA SER A 330 9.93 19.78 3.35
C SER A 330 10.29 18.66 2.39
N GLU A 331 10.43 17.47 2.94
CA GLU A 331 10.96 16.30 2.26
C GLU A 331 10.01 15.12 2.43
N HIS A 332 10.10 14.13 1.55
CA HIS A 332 9.44 12.84 1.79
C HIS A 332 9.87 12.25 3.13
N LEU A 333 11.18 12.36 3.44
CA LEU A 333 11.74 12.02 4.75
C LEU A 333 10.94 12.61 5.92
N ALA A 334 10.55 13.88 5.84
CA ALA A 334 9.86 14.56 6.93
C ALA A 334 8.46 14.00 7.22
N CYS A 335 7.86 13.27 6.29
CA CYS A 335 6.51 12.72 6.47
C CYS A 335 6.39 11.64 7.56
N PHE A 336 7.48 11.25 8.22
CA PHE A 336 7.45 10.43 9.44
C PHE A 336 6.86 11.21 10.64
N ASP A 337 6.88 12.55 10.56
CA ASP A 337 6.46 13.47 11.61
C ASP A 337 5.04 13.15 12.13
N GLY A 338 4.09 12.91 11.23
CA GLY A 338 2.72 12.52 11.56
C GLY A 338 2.67 11.28 12.45
N GLY A 339 3.43 10.24 12.11
CA GLY A 339 3.57 9.02 12.90
C GLY A 339 4.19 9.27 14.27
N SER A 340 5.22 10.10 14.36
CA SER A 340 5.87 10.50 15.61
C SER A 340 4.92 11.24 16.55
N PHE A 341 4.20 12.25 16.04
CA PHE A 341 3.19 13.00 16.80
C PHE A 341 2.03 12.11 17.27
N ILE A 342 1.57 11.20 16.42
CA ILE A 342 0.51 10.24 16.78
C ILE A 342 1.00 9.29 17.88
N LEU A 343 2.21 8.72 17.76
CA LEU A 343 2.79 7.85 18.77
C LEU A 343 2.90 8.58 20.12
N GLY A 344 3.43 9.81 20.12
CA GLY A 344 3.51 10.64 21.31
C GLY A 344 2.14 10.94 21.91
N GLY A 345 1.15 11.29 21.10
CA GLY A 345 -0.22 11.52 21.54
C GLY A 345 -0.87 10.28 22.18
N LEU A 346 -0.68 9.10 21.57
CA LEU A 346 -1.16 7.82 22.11
C LEU A 346 -0.47 7.49 23.44
N THR A 347 0.85 7.58 23.50
CA THR A 347 1.64 7.22 24.69
C THR A 347 1.42 8.19 25.85
N LEU A 348 1.32 9.48 25.58
CA LEU A 348 1.15 10.53 26.59
C LEU A 348 -0.31 10.79 26.96
N LYS A 349 -1.26 10.23 26.21
CA LYS A 349 -2.70 10.50 26.36
C LYS A 349 -3.08 11.94 26.07
N GLU A 350 -2.41 12.53 25.09
CA GLU A 350 -2.58 13.92 24.68
C GLU A 350 -3.18 14.00 23.28
N GLN A 351 -4.49 14.29 23.22
CA GLN A 351 -5.22 14.33 21.94
C GLN A 351 -4.66 15.40 20.98
N LYS A 352 -4.10 16.50 21.51
CA LYS A 352 -3.51 17.58 20.68
C LYS A 352 -2.42 17.07 19.72
N TYR A 353 -1.62 16.10 20.14
CA TYR A 353 -0.56 15.54 19.30
C TYR A 353 -1.11 14.54 18.28
N ILE A 354 -2.15 13.79 18.66
CA ILE A 354 -2.85 12.92 17.70
C ILE A 354 -3.48 13.79 16.60
N ASP A 355 -4.23 14.82 16.98
CA ASP A 355 -4.92 15.70 16.05
C ASP A 355 -3.93 16.38 15.09
N PHE A 356 -2.83 16.94 15.63
CA PHE A 356 -1.79 17.55 14.81
C PHE A 356 -1.08 16.54 13.90
N GLY A 357 -0.77 15.34 14.40
CA GLY A 357 -0.18 14.29 13.57
C GLY A 357 -1.10 13.84 12.43
N LEU A 358 -2.43 13.85 12.64
CA LEU A 358 -3.40 13.59 11.56
C LEU A 358 -3.45 14.74 10.52
N GLU A 359 -3.19 15.99 10.92
CA GLU A 359 -3.04 17.10 9.97
C GLU A 359 -1.81 16.92 9.08
N LEU A 360 -0.68 16.54 9.66
CA LEU A 360 0.57 16.25 8.92
C LEU A 360 0.40 15.05 7.97
N VAL A 361 -0.24 13.98 8.44
CA VAL A 361 -0.64 12.82 7.62
C VAL A 361 -1.46 13.25 6.39
N ASN A 362 -2.41 14.17 6.57
CA ASN A 362 -3.20 14.68 5.45
C ASN A 362 -2.35 15.51 4.48
N GLY A 363 -1.44 16.35 4.98
CA GLY A 363 -0.50 17.10 4.15
C GLY A 363 0.33 16.19 3.24
N CYS A 364 0.97 15.18 3.83
CA CYS A 364 1.78 14.19 3.11
C CYS A 364 0.95 13.30 2.17
N HIS A 365 -0.30 12.97 2.51
CA HIS A 365 -1.21 12.31 1.58
C HIS A 365 -1.51 13.18 0.35
N ASP A 366 -1.73 14.49 0.55
CA ASP A 366 -2.02 15.41 -0.55
C ASP A 366 -0.82 15.59 -1.49
N THR A 367 0.42 15.37 -1.02
CA THR A 367 1.58 15.34 -1.93
C THR A 367 1.56 14.11 -2.83
N TYR A 368 1.12 12.96 -2.34
CA TYR A 368 0.98 11.73 -3.13
C TYR A 368 -0.12 11.84 -4.20
N ILE A 369 -1.35 12.23 -3.81
CA ILE A 369 -2.49 12.20 -4.75
C ILE A 369 -2.49 13.36 -5.76
N SER A 370 -1.57 14.32 -5.61
CA SER A 370 -1.47 15.48 -6.49
C SER A 370 -0.57 15.24 -7.72
N THR A 371 0.34 14.26 -7.66
CA THR A 371 1.26 13.95 -8.76
C THR A 371 0.62 13.01 -9.79
N LEU A 372 1.22 12.94 -10.98
CA LEU A 372 0.71 12.08 -12.06
C LEU A 372 0.74 10.58 -11.70
N THR A 373 1.77 10.13 -10.98
CA THR A 373 1.93 8.71 -10.61
C THR A 373 1.13 8.32 -9.37
N GLY A 374 0.67 9.28 -8.56
CA GLY A 374 0.09 9.00 -7.24
C GLY A 374 1.15 8.74 -6.16
N ILE A 375 2.41 9.11 -6.41
CA ILE A 375 3.56 8.99 -5.50
C ILE A 375 4.09 10.39 -5.16
N GLY A 376 4.41 10.65 -3.90
CA GLY A 376 4.92 11.95 -3.45
C GLY A 376 6.37 12.22 -3.89
N PRO A 377 6.75 13.49 -4.11
CA PRO A 377 8.11 13.88 -4.47
C PRO A 377 9.07 13.81 -3.29
N GLU A 378 10.37 13.62 -3.57
CA GLU A 378 11.43 13.64 -2.54
C GLU A 378 11.53 15.00 -1.82
N VAL A 379 11.41 16.12 -2.56
CA VAL A 379 11.46 17.47 -1.97
C VAL A 379 10.40 18.37 -2.60
N PHE A 380 9.69 19.09 -1.74
CA PHE A 380 8.66 20.05 -2.15
C PHE A 380 8.70 21.31 -1.31
N ARG A 381 8.17 22.39 -1.89
CA ARG A 381 8.14 23.72 -1.27
C ARG A 381 6.76 24.36 -1.39
N TRP A 382 6.51 25.35 -0.55
CA TRP A 382 5.32 26.18 -0.62
C TRP A 382 5.65 27.62 -0.24
N VAL A 383 4.68 28.51 -0.43
CA VAL A 383 4.73 29.88 0.10
C VAL A 383 3.54 30.13 0.99
N THR A 384 3.69 31.02 1.96
CA THR A 384 2.63 31.43 2.89
C THR A 384 2.07 32.80 2.49
N ASN A 385 0.94 33.21 3.06
CA ASN A 385 0.36 34.54 2.81
C ASN A 385 1.29 35.70 3.25
N SER A 386 2.30 35.42 4.09
CA SER A 386 3.32 36.36 4.55
C SER A 386 4.59 36.36 3.71
N THR A 387 4.78 35.41 2.79
CA THR A 387 6.00 35.32 1.98
C THR A 387 6.06 36.49 1.00
N ALA A 388 7.16 37.25 1.03
CA ALA A 388 7.37 38.35 0.11
C ALA A 388 7.69 37.83 -1.31
N ALA A 389 7.26 38.55 -2.34
CA ALA A 389 7.48 38.14 -3.73
C ALA A 389 8.97 38.04 -4.13
N ASN A 390 9.86 38.70 -3.40
CA ASN A 390 11.30 38.70 -3.62
C ASN A 390 12.08 37.99 -2.49
N ASP A 391 11.41 37.16 -1.70
CA ASP A 391 12.03 36.34 -0.66
C ASP A 391 12.96 35.30 -1.30
N THR A 392 14.25 35.34 -0.93
CA THR A 392 15.26 34.42 -1.45
C THR A 392 15.29 33.09 -0.70
N ASN A 393 14.83 33.07 0.56
CA ASN A 393 14.76 31.86 1.37
C ASN A 393 13.49 31.06 1.04
N ASN A 394 12.45 31.74 0.57
CA ASN A 394 11.17 31.16 0.19
C ASN A 394 10.77 31.62 -1.23
N PRO A 395 11.45 31.13 -2.27
CA PRO A 395 11.18 31.54 -3.64
C PRO A 395 9.75 31.17 -4.06
N GLN A 396 9.14 32.01 -4.89
CA GLN A 396 7.86 31.72 -5.52
C GLN A 396 7.98 30.53 -6.49
N PRO A 397 6.89 29.77 -6.73
CA PRO A 397 6.89 28.71 -7.75
C PRO A 397 7.30 29.25 -9.12
N SER A 398 7.96 28.41 -9.92
CA SER A 398 8.29 28.73 -11.30
C SER A 398 7.02 28.83 -12.16
N ALA A 399 7.11 29.54 -13.29
CA ALA A 399 5.94 29.81 -14.15
C ALA A 399 5.25 28.53 -14.67
N ASP A 400 6.02 27.47 -14.89
CA ASP A 400 5.54 26.16 -15.32
C ASP A 400 4.86 25.35 -14.19
N GLN A 401 5.19 25.63 -12.92
CA GLN A 401 4.57 24.97 -11.77
C GLN A 401 3.44 25.80 -11.11
N GLN A 402 3.19 27.02 -11.57
CA GLN A 402 2.17 27.92 -10.99
C GLN A 402 0.78 27.27 -10.93
N ALA A 403 0.32 26.64 -12.01
CA ALA A 403 -0.99 25.98 -12.06
C ALA A 403 -1.08 24.75 -11.16
N PHE A 404 0.04 24.02 -11.01
CA PHE A 404 0.13 22.91 -10.07
C PHE A 404 0.05 23.43 -8.63
N TYR A 405 0.82 24.46 -8.29
CA TYR A 405 0.82 25.08 -6.96
C TYR A 405 -0.56 25.63 -6.55
N GLU A 406 -1.28 26.29 -7.46
CA GLU A 406 -2.62 26.81 -7.21
C GLU A 406 -3.63 25.72 -6.84
N LYS A 407 -3.46 24.51 -7.36
CA LYS A 407 -4.34 23.36 -7.10
C LYS A 407 -3.86 22.52 -5.91
N ALA A 408 -2.57 22.18 -5.90
CA ALA A 408 -1.97 21.21 -4.99
C ALA A 408 -1.52 21.82 -3.66
N GLY A 409 -1.20 23.12 -3.62
CA GLY A 409 -0.67 23.77 -2.42
C GLY A 409 0.84 23.70 -2.26
N PHE A 410 1.56 23.02 -3.14
CA PHE A 410 3.02 22.93 -3.13
C PHE A 410 3.57 22.89 -4.56
N PHE A 411 4.89 23.03 -4.70
CA PHE A 411 5.61 22.86 -5.95
C PHE A 411 6.83 21.97 -5.72
N ILE A 412 7.21 21.21 -6.74
CA ILE A 412 8.21 20.14 -6.67
C ILE A 412 9.59 20.72 -6.95
N THR A 413 10.54 20.48 -6.06
CA THR A 413 11.96 20.85 -6.25
C THR A 413 12.85 19.64 -6.48
N ASN A 414 12.44 18.46 -6.00
CA ASN A 414 13.01 17.17 -6.41
C ASN A 414 11.88 16.15 -6.61
N GLY A 415 11.67 15.73 -7.86
CA GLY A 415 10.63 14.78 -8.24
C GLY A 415 11.02 13.30 -8.10
N GLN A 416 12.23 12.99 -7.66
CA GLN A 416 12.67 11.60 -7.48
C GLN A 416 11.79 10.89 -6.43
N TYR A 417 11.67 9.57 -6.54
CA TYR A 417 11.16 8.72 -5.47
C TYR A 417 12.07 7.50 -5.32
N ILE A 418 12.79 7.44 -4.20
CA ILE A 418 13.81 6.41 -3.98
C ILE A 418 13.31 5.19 -3.20
N LEU A 419 12.01 4.86 -3.34
CA LEU A 419 11.37 3.77 -2.60
C LEU A 419 11.24 4.04 -1.09
N ARG A 420 11.05 5.31 -0.70
CA ARG A 420 10.97 5.68 0.72
C ARG A 420 9.65 5.30 1.40
N PRO A 421 9.65 5.04 2.72
CA PRO A 421 8.50 4.56 3.47
C PRO A 421 7.68 5.59 4.27
N GLU A 422 8.15 6.82 4.48
CA GLU A 422 7.70 7.61 5.65
C GLU A 422 6.22 8.02 5.58
N VAL A 423 5.68 8.25 4.38
CA VAL A 423 4.23 8.46 4.20
C VAL A 423 3.43 7.20 4.56
N MET A 424 3.93 6.02 4.18
CA MET A 424 3.29 4.74 4.51
C MET A 424 3.37 4.44 6.01
N GLU A 425 4.48 4.80 6.66
CA GLU A 425 4.63 4.74 8.11
C GLU A 425 3.54 5.59 8.80
N SER A 426 3.40 6.85 8.41
CA SER A 426 2.45 7.77 9.03
C SER A 426 0.99 7.36 8.77
N PHE A 427 0.65 6.79 7.60
CA PHE A 427 -0.66 6.16 7.38
C PHE A 427 -0.92 4.99 8.32
N TYR A 428 0.10 4.16 8.54
CA TYR A 428 0.01 3.07 9.49
C TYR A 428 -0.30 3.60 10.90
N TYR A 429 0.46 4.56 11.43
CA TYR A 429 0.19 5.13 12.75
C TYR A 429 -1.19 5.79 12.84
N ALA A 430 -1.63 6.53 11.80
CA ALA A 430 -2.96 7.13 11.74
C ALA A 430 -4.07 6.08 11.81
N TYR A 431 -3.92 4.97 11.08
CA TYR A 431 -4.84 3.84 11.18
C TYR A 431 -4.83 3.23 12.58
N ARG A 432 -3.65 2.97 13.16
CA ARG A 432 -3.53 2.38 14.50
C ARG A 432 -4.16 3.25 15.58
N ALA A 433 -4.06 4.58 15.47
CA ALA A 433 -4.65 5.51 16.43
C ALA A 433 -6.18 5.62 16.32
N THR A 434 -6.71 5.61 15.09
CA THR A 434 -8.11 5.98 14.83
C THR A 434 -9.02 4.80 14.52
N GLY A 435 -8.46 3.72 13.96
CA GLY A 435 -9.20 2.63 13.35
C GLY A 435 -9.95 3.03 12.07
N ASP A 436 -9.68 4.22 11.50
CA ASP A 436 -10.40 4.71 10.32
C ASP A 436 -9.90 4.03 9.04
N GLN A 437 -10.84 3.45 8.30
CA GLN A 437 -10.57 2.73 7.05
C GLN A 437 -9.95 3.65 5.98
N GLN A 438 -10.14 4.97 6.06
CA GLN A 438 -9.54 5.89 5.09
C GLN A 438 -8.01 5.74 5.01
N TYR A 439 -7.32 5.58 6.14
CA TYR A 439 -5.85 5.48 6.16
C TYR A 439 -5.36 4.15 5.59
N ARG A 440 -6.16 3.08 5.73
CA ARG A 440 -5.92 1.81 5.02
C ARG A 440 -6.11 1.97 3.52
N ASP A 441 -7.10 2.73 3.08
CA ASP A 441 -7.35 2.95 1.65
C ASP A 441 -6.25 3.84 1.04
N TRP A 442 -5.77 4.85 1.77
CA TRP A 442 -4.63 5.68 1.36
C TRP A 442 -3.34 4.88 1.22
N ALA A 443 -3.01 4.07 2.24
CA ALA A 443 -1.88 3.16 2.16
C ALA A 443 -2.00 2.17 1.00
N TRP A 444 -3.21 1.63 0.75
CA TRP A 444 -3.43 0.74 -0.39
C TRP A 444 -3.21 1.44 -1.72
N ASN A 445 -3.71 2.66 -1.88
CA ASN A 445 -3.53 3.43 -3.12
C ASN A 445 -2.06 3.75 -3.37
N ALA A 446 -1.32 4.16 -2.35
CA ALA A 446 0.12 4.40 -2.43
C ALA A 446 0.89 3.12 -2.78
N PHE A 447 0.59 1.99 -2.12
CA PHE A 447 1.19 0.69 -2.46
C PHE A 447 0.91 0.29 -3.91
N VAL A 448 -0.33 0.46 -4.39
CA VAL A 448 -0.68 0.15 -5.78
C VAL A 448 0.09 1.04 -6.75
N ALA A 449 0.19 2.34 -6.48
CA ALA A 449 0.96 3.29 -7.31
C ALA A 449 2.45 2.94 -7.36
N ILE A 450 3.06 2.61 -6.22
CA ILE A 450 4.45 2.14 -6.14
C ILE A 450 4.60 0.84 -6.93
N ASN A 451 3.71 -0.13 -6.73
CA ASN A 451 3.77 -1.42 -7.42
C ASN A 451 3.50 -1.33 -8.92
N SER A 452 2.70 -0.37 -9.39
CA SER A 452 2.49 -0.18 -10.83
C SER A 452 3.64 0.56 -11.49
N THR A 453 4.27 1.50 -10.78
CA THR A 453 5.21 2.45 -11.39
C THR A 453 6.67 2.06 -11.16
N ALA A 454 7.01 1.57 -9.97
CA ALA A 454 8.39 1.25 -9.60
C ALA A 454 8.76 -0.23 -9.82
N ARG A 455 7.80 -1.14 -9.99
CA ARG A 455 8.07 -2.57 -10.23
C ARG A 455 8.64 -2.77 -11.63
N VAL A 456 9.89 -3.21 -11.72
CA VAL A 456 10.61 -3.37 -12.98
C VAL A 456 11.64 -4.49 -12.89
N GLY A 457 11.85 -5.19 -14.01
CA GLY A 457 12.86 -6.26 -14.09
C GLY A 457 12.63 -7.35 -13.04
N SER A 458 13.59 -7.53 -12.13
CA SER A 458 13.54 -8.51 -11.04
C SER A 458 13.14 -7.95 -9.68
N GLY A 459 12.79 -6.66 -9.58
CA GLY A 459 12.47 -6.02 -8.30
C GLY A 459 11.75 -4.68 -8.48
N PHE A 460 12.14 -3.70 -7.68
CA PHE A 460 11.62 -2.33 -7.72
C PHE A 460 12.78 -1.35 -7.86
N ALA A 461 12.64 -0.38 -8.75
CA ALA A 461 13.66 0.63 -8.99
C ALA A 461 13.17 2.02 -8.56
N GLU A 462 14.10 2.89 -8.17
CA GLU A 462 13.79 4.30 -7.92
C GLU A 462 13.23 4.98 -9.18
N LEU A 463 12.37 5.97 -8.99
CA LEU A 463 11.78 6.79 -10.04
C LEU A 463 12.50 8.13 -10.17
N GLN A 464 12.65 8.62 -11.40
CA GLN A 464 13.32 9.90 -11.67
C GLN A 464 12.40 11.11 -11.47
N ASP A 465 11.12 11.00 -11.82
CA ASP A 465 10.13 12.07 -11.67
C ASP A 465 8.71 11.53 -11.47
N VAL A 466 8.21 11.62 -10.24
CA VAL A 466 6.85 11.20 -9.85
C VAL A 466 5.73 11.98 -10.54
N ASN A 467 6.03 13.14 -11.14
CA ASN A 467 5.06 13.94 -11.88
C ASN A 467 5.21 13.81 -13.41
N ALA A 468 5.98 12.81 -13.87
CA ALA A 468 6.06 12.40 -15.25
C ALA A 468 5.34 11.06 -15.48
N ALA A 469 4.98 10.79 -16.75
CA ALA A 469 4.38 9.52 -17.12
C ALA A 469 5.34 8.37 -16.77
N ASP A 470 4.81 7.29 -16.21
CA ASP A 470 5.56 6.10 -15.80
C ASP A 470 6.76 6.41 -14.85
N GLY A 471 6.69 7.51 -14.09
CA GLY A 471 7.74 7.90 -13.14
C GLY A 471 8.97 8.55 -13.78
N GLY A 472 8.90 8.91 -15.07
CA GLY A 472 9.97 9.65 -15.78
C GLY A 472 11.20 8.82 -16.15
N GLY A 473 11.24 7.54 -15.77
CA GLY A 473 12.39 6.65 -15.93
C GLY A 473 12.86 6.10 -14.57
N PHE A 474 13.85 5.22 -14.63
CA PHE A 474 14.35 4.50 -13.46
C PHE A 474 15.79 4.85 -13.15
N ASN A 475 16.13 4.95 -11.87
CA ASN A 475 17.50 4.68 -11.42
C ASN A 475 17.57 3.22 -11.01
N ASP A 476 18.51 2.47 -11.58
CA ASP A 476 18.63 1.02 -11.40
C ASP A 476 19.21 0.65 -10.03
N PHE A 477 18.44 0.91 -8.99
CA PHE A 477 18.82 0.75 -7.59
C PHE A 477 17.59 0.36 -6.76
N GLN A 478 17.74 -0.64 -5.90
CA GLN A 478 16.71 -1.10 -4.97
C GLN A 478 17.27 -1.11 -3.55
N ASP A 479 17.05 -0.02 -2.81
CA ASP A 479 17.55 0.08 -1.44
C ASP A 479 16.94 -0.98 -0.49
N SER A 480 17.67 -1.32 0.57
CA SER A 480 17.29 -2.36 1.52
C SER A 480 16.03 -1.99 2.33
N PHE A 481 15.76 -0.70 2.54
CA PHE A 481 14.54 -0.23 3.20
C PHE A 481 13.24 -0.53 2.44
N LEU A 482 13.29 -0.89 1.14
CA LEU A 482 12.12 -1.44 0.46
C LEU A 482 11.59 -2.66 1.24
N PHE A 483 12.50 -3.55 1.64
CA PHE A 483 12.16 -4.75 2.40
C PHE A 483 11.85 -4.44 3.86
N ALA A 484 12.67 -3.61 4.53
CA ALA A 484 12.47 -3.33 5.94
C ALA A 484 11.22 -2.48 6.17
N GLU A 485 10.89 -1.52 5.32
CA GLU A 485 10.00 -0.44 5.71
C GLU A 485 8.76 -0.35 4.82
N VAL A 486 8.94 -0.08 3.52
CA VAL A 486 7.82 0.12 2.58
C VAL A 486 6.88 -1.07 2.62
N LEU A 487 7.42 -2.27 2.44
CA LEU A 487 6.63 -3.49 2.39
C LEU A 487 6.14 -3.93 3.78
N LYS A 488 6.86 -3.55 4.86
CA LYS A 488 6.43 -3.85 6.23
C LYS A 488 5.24 -3.02 6.64
N TYR A 489 5.28 -1.69 6.49
CA TYR A 489 4.15 -0.82 6.85
C TYR A 489 2.95 -1.05 5.92
N SER A 490 3.18 -1.26 4.62
CA SER A 490 2.15 -1.67 3.66
C SER A 490 1.46 -2.98 4.09
N TYR A 491 2.19 -3.92 4.66
CA TYR A 491 1.62 -5.17 5.15
C TYR A 491 0.91 -5.00 6.49
N LEU A 492 1.57 -4.39 7.48
CA LEU A 492 1.09 -4.28 8.85
C LEU A 492 -0.25 -3.56 8.96
N ILE A 493 -0.50 -2.54 8.13
CA ILE A 493 -1.76 -1.79 8.15
C ILE A 493 -2.96 -2.67 7.75
N HIS A 494 -2.75 -3.70 6.93
CA HIS A 494 -3.77 -4.65 6.48
C HIS A 494 -3.76 -5.99 7.23
N ALA A 495 -2.65 -6.30 7.91
CA ALA A 495 -2.47 -7.54 8.65
C ALA A 495 -3.41 -7.63 9.87
N PRO A 496 -3.69 -8.85 10.36
CA PRO A 496 -4.36 -9.03 11.65
C PRO A 496 -3.57 -8.39 12.80
N ASP A 497 -4.29 -8.02 13.86
CA ASP A 497 -3.68 -7.53 15.10
C ASP A 497 -2.68 -8.54 15.69
N SER A 498 -1.58 -8.02 16.22
CA SER A 498 -0.51 -8.77 16.86
C SER A 498 0.21 -7.91 17.89
N VAL A 499 0.93 -8.52 18.83
CA VAL A 499 1.60 -7.83 19.93
C VAL A 499 2.70 -6.85 19.50
N PHE A 500 3.22 -6.99 18.28
CA PHE A 500 4.23 -6.10 17.69
C PHE A 500 3.62 -4.93 16.92
N GLN A 501 2.28 -4.88 16.79
CA GLN A 501 1.58 -3.72 16.23
C GLN A 501 1.56 -2.58 17.25
N VAL A 502 1.42 -1.35 16.76
CA VAL A 502 1.21 -0.19 17.64
C VAL A 502 -0.19 -0.27 18.25
N GLU A 503 -0.28 -0.10 19.56
CA GLU A 503 -1.50 -0.22 20.34
C GLU A 503 -2.17 1.14 20.51
N ASN A 504 -3.45 1.25 20.17
CA ASN A 504 -4.23 2.48 20.32
C ASN A 504 -4.38 2.93 21.79
N ASN A 505 -4.14 2.02 22.73
CA ASN A 505 -4.16 2.31 24.15
C ASN A 505 -2.82 2.86 24.65
N GLY A 506 -1.85 3.13 23.77
CA GLY A 506 -0.53 3.72 24.07
C GLY A 506 0.38 2.85 24.93
N VAL A 507 0.00 1.60 25.23
CA VAL A 507 0.80 0.63 25.99
C VAL A 507 1.33 -0.40 25.01
N ASN A 508 2.47 -0.08 24.40
CA ASN A 508 3.10 -0.92 23.39
C ASN A 508 4.00 -1.99 24.04
N GLN A 509 3.97 -3.21 23.50
CA GLN A 509 4.93 -4.27 23.86
C GLN A 509 6.18 -4.26 22.98
N PHE A 510 6.10 -3.61 21.83
CA PHE A 510 7.20 -3.39 20.91
C PHE A 510 7.31 -1.91 20.54
N VAL A 511 8.50 -1.48 20.15
CA VAL A 511 8.77 -0.17 19.58
C VAL A 511 9.60 -0.37 18.31
N PHE A 512 9.18 0.27 17.22
CA PHE A 512 9.91 0.23 15.96
C PHE A 512 11.13 1.14 16.07
N ASN A 513 12.31 0.70 15.61
CA ASN A 513 13.43 1.60 15.35
C ASN A 513 13.13 2.47 14.10
N THR A 514 14.07 3.31 13.66
CA THR A 514 13.86 4.19 12.50
C THR A 514 13.78 3.41 11.19
N GLU A 515 14.46 2.25 11.09
CA GLU A 515 14.41 1.32 9.94
C GLU A 515 13.24 0.29 10.05
N ALA A 516 12.14 0.71 10.68
CA ALA A 516 10.96 -0.12 10.96
C ALA A 516 11.23 -1.50 11.61
N HIS A 517 12.32 -1.72 12.33
CA HIS A 517 12.61 -2.96 13.05
C HIS A 517 11.98 -2.94 14.45
N PRO A 518 10.97 -3.80 14.76
CA PRO A 518 10.33 -3.80 16.08
C PRO A 518 11.21 -4.48 17.15
N PHE A 519 11.52 -3.76 18.23
CA PHE A 519 12.18 -4.28 19.43
C PHE A 519 11.20 -4.44 20.57
N LYS A 520 11.44 -5.44 21.42
CA LYS A 520 10.62 -5.67 22.61
C LYS A 520 10.86 -4.57 23.66
N ALA A 521 9.81 -3.83 24.00
CA ALA A 521 9.85 -2.82 25.06
C ALA A 521 9.97 -3.46 26.46
N THR A 522 10.69 -2.82 27.38
CA THR A 522 10.86 -3.31 28.76
C THR A 522 9.70 -2.90 29.68
N THR A 523 8.89 -1.93 29.25
CA THR A 523 7.74 -1.39 30.00
C THR A 523 6.63 -2.42 30.26
N ALA A 524 6.60 -3.55 29.53
CA ALA A 524 5.56 -4.57 29.63
C ALA A 524 5.50 -5.34 30.99
N ALA A 525 6.42 -5.07 31.93
CA ALA A 525 6.44 -5.74 33.24
C ALA A 525 5.45 -5.19 34.30
N LEU A 526 4.54 -4.28 33.95
CA LEU A 526 3.54 -3.74 34.88
C LEU A 526 2.09 -4.01 34.46
N MET A 527 1.76 -5.24 34.06
CA MET A 527 0.50 -5.89 34.49
C MET A 527 0.71 -7.41 34.55
N PRO A 528 0.36 -8.10 35.66
CA PRO A 528 0.35 -9.56 35.66
C PRO A 528 -0.64 -10.04 34.61
N SER A 529 -0.15 -10.87 33.68
CA SER A 529 -0.99 -11.60 32.74
C SER A 529 -2.08 -12.31 33.53
N LYS A 530 -3.34 -11.91 33.33
CA LYS A 530 -4.44 -12.80 33.67
C LYS A 530 -4.28 -14.02 32.76
N PRO A 531 -4.16 -15.25 33.30
CA PRO A 531 -4.17 -16.43 32.45
C PRO A 531 -5.47 -16.41 31.64
N GLN A 532 -5.37 -16.65 30.33
CA GLN A 532 -6.53 -16.94 29.50
C GLN A 532 -7.37 -18.02 30.21
N PRO A 533 -8.70 -17.86 30.31
CA PRO A 533 -9.52 -18.86 30.96
C PRO A 533 -9.48 -20.14 30.12
N THR A 534 -8.77 -21.14 30.61
CA THR A 534 -8.96 -22.53 30.24
C THR A 534 -10.43 -22.87 30.50
N GLN A 535 -11.18 -23.18 29.44
CA GLN A 535 -12.55 -23.69 29.55
C GLN A 535 -12.53 -25.00 30.34
N THR A 536 -12.73 -24.88 31.65
CA THR A 536 -12.97 -26.03 32.53
C THR A 536 -14.47 -26.27 32.54
N ILE A 537 -14.88 -27.38 31.93
CA ILE A 537 -16.28 -27.85 31.91
C ILE A 537 -16.68 -28.21 33.34
N LEU A 538 -17.43 -27.32 34.01
CA LEU A 538 -18.12 -27.64 35.26
C LEU A 538 -19.54 -28.14 34.95
N ARG A 539 -19.72 -29.45 35.07
CA ARG A 539 -21.03 -30.12 35.13
C ARG A 539 -21.75 -29.73 36.42
N HIS A 540 -22.86 -29.01 36.31
CA HIS A 540 -23.91 -29.04 37.34
C HIS A 540 -25.27 -29.48 36.79
N LYS A 541 -25.84 -30.44 37.53
CA LYS A 541 -27.07 -31.20 37.29
C LYS A 541 -28.28 -30.39 37.78
N ASN A 542 -29.35 -30.35 36.98
CA ASN A 542 -30.74 -30.64 37.38
C ASN A 542 -31.67 -30.34 36.18
N LYS A 543 -32.31 -31.36 35.59
CA LYS A 543 -33.63 -31.91 35.95
C LYS A 543 -34.80 -30.95 35.66
N HIS A 544 -35.37 -31.02 34.46
CA HIS A 544 -36.69 -31.64 34.23
C HIS A 544 -37.07 -31.60 32.74
N LEU A 545 -37.35 -32.79 32.20
CA LEU A 545 -38.01 -33.08 30.92
C LEU A 545 -39.55 -33.08 31.14
N PRO A 546 -40.39 -32.83 30.11
CA PRO A 546 -40.72 -33.91 29.17
C PRO A 546 -40.74 -33.51 27.67
N GLN A 547 -40.08 -34.36 26.88
CA GLN A 547 -40.32 -34.70 25.45
C GLN A 547 -41.36 -35.86 25.41
N PRO A 548 -41.76 -36.50 24.29
CA PRO A 548 -41.48 -36.30 22.84
C PRO A 548 -42.71 -36.45 21.91
N ILE A 549 -42.62 -36.02 20.63
CA ILE A 549 -43.10 -36.83 19.49
C ILE A 549 -42.10 -36.67 18.32
N ASN A 550 -41.60 -37.81 17.87
CA ASN A 550 -40.61 -38.09 16.81
C ASN A 550 -41.35 -38.99 15.79
N PRO A 551 -41.16 -38.89 14.46
CA PRO A 551 -40.07 -39.62 13.78
C PRO A 551 -39.54 -38.85 12.54
N SER A 552 -38.40 -39.08 11.89
CA SER A 552 -37.47 -40.21 11.76
C SER A 552 -36.24 -39.66 11.02
N PHE A 553 -35.03 -39.96 11.48
CA PHE A 553 -33.79 -39.79 10.71
C PHE A 553 -33.67 -40.90 9.65
N PRO A 554 -32.96 -40.64 8.54
CA PRO A 554 -31.65 -41.29 8.44
C PRO A 554 -30.52 -40.44 7.84
N ASN A 555 -29.34 -40.72 8.37
CA ASN A 555 -27.98 -40.63 7.81
C ASN A 555 -27.25 -39.28 7.67
N ARG A 556 -25.99 -39.35 8.13
CA ARG A 556 -24.89 -38.40 7.97
C ARG A 556 -24.66 -38.07 6.51
N GLU A 557 -24.80 -36.80 6.15
CA GLU A 557 -23.97 -36.03 5.22
C GLU A 557 -24.52 -34.58 5.17
N ASN A 558 -23.66 -33.61 4.89
CA ASN A 558 -23.93 -32.17 4.72
C ASN A 558 -24.06 -31.30 5.98
N ILE A 559 -22.91 -31.04 6.61
CA ILE A 559 -22.61 -29.71 7.15
C ILE A 559 -22.06 -28.90 5.97
N HIS A 560 -22.74 -27.84 5.51
CA HIS A 560 -22.10 -26.62 4.99
C HIS A 560 -23.11 -25.50 4.62
N SER A 561 -22.67 -24.28 4.97
CA SER A 561 -22.96 -22.97 4.37
C SER A 561 -24.39 -22.42 4.35
N SER A 562 -24.60 -21.37 5.15
CA SER A 562 -25.15 -20.14 4.57
C SER A 562 -24.55 -18.93 5.30
N HIS A 563 -24.18 -17.94 4.50
CA HIS A 563 -23.71 -16.59 4.87
C HIS A 563 -22.21 -16.46 5.20
N HIS A 564 -21.33 -16.75 4.24
CA HIS A 564 -19.98 -16.18 4.05
C HIS A 564 -19.58 -16.37 2.57
N LYS A 565 -18.74 -15.46 2.05
CA LYS A 565 -18.00 -15.43 0.76
C LYS A 565 -18.53 -14.47 -0.32
N MET A 566 -18.15 -13.19 -0.22
CA MET A 566 -17.50 -12.56 -1.36
C MET A 566 -16.04 -13.02 -1.37
N PHE A 567 -15.46 -13.04 -2.57
CA PHE A 567 -14.14 -13.55 -2.96
C PHE A 567 -14.04 -15.06 -3.20
N THR A 568 -13.81 -15.40 -4.47
CA THR A 568 -12.71 -16.23 -5.00
C THR A 568 -13.04 -16.50 -6.47
N GLY A 569 -12.06 -16.44 -7.37
CA GLY A 569 -12.19 -17.13 -8.66
C GLY A 569 -12.62 -18.57 -8.38
N ARG A 570 -13.78 -18.97 -8.91
CA ARG A 570 -14.23 -20.36 -8.86
C ARG A 570 -13.67 -21.08 -10.08
N THR A 571 -12.84 -22.11 -9.88
CA THR A 571 -12.85 -23.31 -10.73
C THR A 571 -13.47 -24.45 -9.93
N LEU A 572 -14.07 -25.41 -10.65
CA LEU A 572 -15.22 -26.21 -10.21
C LEU A 572 -14.89 -27.60 -9.64
N ASP A 573 -13.65 -27.90 -9.23
CA ASP A 573 -13.31 -29.18 -8.58
C ASP A 573 -12.78 -29.07 -7.14
N GLY A 574 -12.49 -27.86 -6.67
CA GLY A 574 -12.17 -27.62 -5.25
C GLY A 574 -10.78 -28.08 -4.81
N THR A 575 -9.85 -28.33 -5.72
CA THR A 575 -8.43 -28.54 -5.39
C THR A 575 -7.63 -27.27 -5.67
N LEU A 576 -6.73 -26.91 -4.74
CA LEU A 576 -5.90 -25.71 -4.80
C LEU A 576 -4.75 -25.80 -5.83
N GLU A 577 -4.73 -26.82 -6.69
CA GLU A 577 -3.64 -27.09 -7.64
C GLU A 577 -3.69 -26.22 -8.90
N ASP A 578 -4.85 -25.64 -9.26
CA ASP A 578 -5.03 -24.90 -10.54
C ASP A 578 -4.88 -23.36 -10.42
N THR A 579 -4.35 -22.87 -9.29
CA THR A 579 -4.26 -21.43 -8.99
C THR A 579 -3.17 -20.72 -9.78
N PHE A 580 -2.14 -21.44 -10.23
CA PHE A 580 -0.97 -20.79 -10.83
C PHE A 580 -1.07 -20.60 -12.35
N ASN A 581 -1.95 -21.31 -13.09
CA ASN A 581 -2.09 -21.09 -14.54
C ASN A 581 -3.37 -21.66 -15.23
N PRO A 582 -4.58 -21.15 -14.94
CA PRO A 582 -5.79 -21.75 -15.48
C PRO A 582 -6.00 -21.44 -16.96
N SER A 583 -6.61 -22.40 -17.65
CA SER A 583 -6.96 -22.35 -19.09
C SER A 583 -8.27 -21.59 -19.38
N PHE A 584 -9.06 -21.28 -18.35
CA PHE A 584 -10.38 -20.64 -18.48
C PHE A 584 -10.72 -19.78 -17.26
N ARG A 585 -11.43 -18.66 -17.46
CA ARG A 585 -11.99 -17.82 -16.38
C ARG A 585 -13.34 -17.22 -16.77
N THR A 586 -14.21 -17.04 -15.78
CA THR A 586 -15.41 -16.19 -15.87
C THR A 586 -15.10 -14.80 -15.31
N VAL A 587 -15.32 -13.76 -16.11
CA VAL A 587 -15.30 -12.36 -15.69
C VAL A 587 -16.76 -11.95 -15.41
N ASP A 588 -17.08 -11.74 -14.14
CA ASP A 588 -18.41 -11.32 -13.69
C ASP A 588 -18.34 -9.92 -13.08
N PHE A 589 -19.08 -8.97 -13.64
CA PHE A 589 -19.15 -7.57 -13.18
C PHE A 589 -20.08 -7.41 -11.97
N ALA A 590 -20.00 -8.33 -11.02
CA ALA A 590 -21.03 -8.68 -10.04
C ALA A 590 -21.68 -7.53 -9.26
N ASP A 591 -21.08 -6.36 -9.10
CA ASP A 591 -21.66 -5.23 -8.36
C ASP A 591 -21.58 -3.86 -9.06
N GLU A 592 -21.07 -3.75 -10.29
CA GLU A 592 -20.95 -2.45 -10.96
C GLU A 592 -22.21 -2.12 -11.78
N PRO A 593 -23.11 -1.24 -11.29
CA PRO A 593 -24.43 -1.07 -11.89
C PRO A 593 -24.35 -0.47 -13.29
N ALA A 594 -23.35 0.37 -13.58
CA ALA A 594 -23.21 0.99 -14.91
C ALA A 594 -22.83 -0.03 -15.99
N VAL A 595 -21.86 -0.90 -15.72
CA VAL A 595 -21.40 -1.93 -16.67
C VAL A 595 -22.48 -2.97 -16.91
N LYS A 596 -23.17 -3.44 -15.85
CA LYS A 596 -24.32 -4.34 -15.97
C LYS A 596 -25.42 -3.73 -16.85
N THR A 597 -25.69 -2.45 -16.64
CA THR A 597 -26.71 -1.70 -17.37
C THR A 597 -26.34 -1.60 -18.85
N ILE A 598 -25.11 -1.20 -19.17
CA ILE A 598 -24.62 -1.09 -20.55
C ILE A 598 -24.59 -2.45 -21.24
N ALA A 599 -24.01 -3.48 -20.62
CA ALA A 599 -23.93 -4.83 -21.16
C ALA A 599 -25.32 -5.42 -21.44
N SER A 600 -26.27 -5.24 -20.51
CA SER A 600 -27.65 -5.67 -20.69
C SER A 600 -28.31 -4.95 -21.88
N TYR A 601 -28.17 -3.63 -22.01
CA TYR A 601 -28.76 -2.90 -23.12
C TYR A 601 -28.12 -3.20 -24.47
N MET A 602 -26.79 -3.37 -24.54
CA MET A 602 -26.12 -3.78 -25.77
C MET A 602 -26.58 -5.16 -26.24
N ARG A 603 -26.87 -6.09 -25.32
CA ARG A 603 -27.48 -7.39 -25.64
C ARG A 603 -28.91 -7.25 -26.14
N HIS A 604 -29.71 -6.34 -25.57
CA HIS A 604 -31.06 -6.06 -26.09
C HIS A 604 -31.00 -5.45 -27.51
N CYS A 605 -30.03 -4.57 -27.77
CA CYS A 605 -29.76 -4.03 -29.10
C CYS A 605 -29.41 -5.13 -30.11
N TRP A 606 -28.71 -6.17 -29.66
CA TRP A 606 -28.32 -7.30 -30.50
C TRP A 606 -29.50 -8.07 -31.12
N VAL A 607 -30.60 -8.15 -30.38
CA VAL A 607 -31.71 -9.07 -30.67
C VAL A 607 -32.94 -8.37 -31.23
N ALA A 608 -33.17 -7.12 -30.83
CA ALA A 608 -34.29 -6.32 -31.31
C ALA A 608 -33.94 -5.66 -32.64
N LEU A 609 -34.91 -5.62 -33.55
CA LEU A 609 -34.78 -4.83 -34.77
C LEU A 609 -34.93 -3.34 -34.41
N PRO A 610 -34.02 -2.48 -34.90
CA PRO A 610 -34.19 -1.04 -34.77
C PRO A 610 -35.37 -0.57 -35.63
N PRO A 611 -35.91 0.64 -35.38
CA PRO A 611 -36.85 1.26 -36.30
C PRO A 611 -36.26 1.33 -37.72
N PRO A 612 -37.09 1.23 -38.78
CA PRO A 612 -36.63 1.39 -40.15
C PRO A 612 -35.91 2.74 -40.31
N THR A 613 -34.68 2.72 -40.82
CA THR A 613 -33.93 3.92 -41.19
C THR A 613 -33.78 3.98 -42.70
N GLU A 614 -33.86 5.18 -43.28
CA GLU A 614 -33.54 5.42 -44.70
C GLU A 614 -32.04 5.53 -44.94
N ALA A 615 -31.22 5.55 -43.88
CA ALA A 615 -29.77 5.70 -43.96
C ALA A 615 -29.05 4.39 -44.35
N PRO A 616 -27.96 4.45 -45.14
CA PRO A 616 -27.23 3.26 -45.60
C PRO A 616 -26.41 2.55 -44.51
N ALA A 617 -26.21 3.15 -43.34
CA ALA A 617 -25.49 2.57 -42.19
C ALA A 617 -25.97 3.21 -40.88
N TYR A 618 -25.83 2.47 -39.77
CA TYR A 618 -26.15 2.95 -38.43
C TYR A 618 -24.93 3.59 -37.75
N THR A 619 -25.14 4.70 -37.07
CA THR A 619 -24.14 5.46 -36.30
C THR A 619 -24.18 5.12 -34.80
N GLN A 620 -23.17 5.56 -34.05
CA GLN A 620 -23.15 5.44 -32.58
C GLN A 620 -24.33 6.19 -31.93
N GLU A 621 -24.75 7.30 -32.53
CA GLU A 621 -25.90 8.08 -32.07
C GLU A 621 -27.22 7.31 -32.26
N ASP A 622 -27.38 6.60 -33.38
CA ASP A 622 -28.55 5.75 -33.64
C ASP A 622 -28.69 4.64 -32.59
N ILE A 623 -27.57 4.01 -32.22
CA ILE A 623 -27.59 2.96 -31.20
C ILE A 623 -27.83 3.57 -29.82
N GLY A 624 -27.21 4.70 -29.51
CA GLY A 624 -27.48 5.44 -28.27
C GLY A 624 -28.96 5.84 -28.13
N ALA A 625 -29.58 6.28 -29.21
CA ALA A 625 -31.01 6.59 -29.25
C ALA A 625 -31.87 5.34 -29.03
N PHE A 626 -31.48 4.21 -29.63
CA PHE A 626 -32.17 2.94 -29.43
C PHE A 626 -32.07 2.44 -27.98
N ILE A 627 -30.88 2.51 -27.36
CA ILE A 627 -30.67 2.17 -25.94
C ILE A 627 -31.57 3.02 -25.04
N ARG A 628 -31.62 4.35 -25.27
CA ARG A 628 -32.51 5.25 -24.53
C ARG A 628 -33.98 4.87 -24.71
N SER A 629 -34.38 4.38 -25.88
CA SER A 629 -35.75 3.89 -26.11
C SER A 629 -36.05 2.61 -25.33
N ILE A 630 -35.11 1.67 -25.24
CA ILE A 630 -35.24 0.42 -24.47
C ILE A 630 -35.25 0.70 -22.95
N GLN A 631 -34.48 1.69 -22.51
CA GLN A 631 -34.42 2.15 -21.12
C GLN A 631 -35.76 2.72 -20.62
N ALA A 632 -36.52 3.35 -21.53
CA ALA A 632 -37.80 3.96 -21.21
C ALA A 632 -38.96 2.95 -21.12
N GLU A 633 -38.74 1.70 -21.55
CA GLU A 633 -39.77 0.65 -21.61
C GLU A 633 -39.85 -0.20 -20.34
N THR A 634 -41.01 -0.80 -20.12
CA THR A 634 -41.20 -1.88 -19.15
C THR A 634 -40.59 -3.20 -19.65
N ALA A 635 -40.41 -4.18 -18.76
CA ALA A 635 -39.89 -5.49 -19.15
C ALA A 635 -40.79 -6.18 -20.19
N THR A 636 -42.11 -6.03 -20.07
CA THR A 636 -43.09 -6.59 -21.01
C THR A 636 -43.00 -5.93 -22.38
N GLU A 637 -42.91 -4.60 -22.44
CA GLU A 637 -42.78 -3.87 -23.71
C GLU A 637 -41.47 -4.22 -24.45
N ARG A 638 -40.37 -4.41 -23.70
CA ARG A 638 -39.11 -4.90 -24.28
C ARG A 638 -39.23 -6.31 -24.85
N GLU A 639 -40.00 -7.18 -24.21
CA GLU A 639 -40.24 -8.55 -24.69
C GLU A 639 -41.04 -8.58 -25.99
N GLU A 640 -41.98 -7.64 -26.17
CA GLU A 640 -42.85 -7.51 -27.35
C GLU A 640 -42.17 -6.86 -28.56
N ARG A 641 -40.95 -6.33 -28.41
CA ARG A 641 -40.21 -5.73 -29.53
C ARG A 641 -39.97 -6.73 -30.66
N PRO A 642 -40.12 -6.30 -31.94
CA PRO A 642 -39.80 -7.14 -33.09
C PRO A 642 -38.36 -7.65 -33.01
N ARG A 643 -38.21 -8.96 -33.06
CA ARG A 643 -36.91 -9.64 -33.11
C ARG A 643 -36.60 -10.06 -34.54
N ASN A 644 -35.32 -10.33 -34.81
CA ASN A 644 -34.90 -10.72 -36.15
C ASN A 644 -35.51 -12.08 -36.57
N ALA A 645 -36.50 -12.02 -37.46
CA ALA A 645 -37.29 -13.19 -37.86
C ALA A 645 -36.53 -14.16 -38.79
N ASP A 646 -35.58 -13.66 -39.57
CA ASP A 646 -34.84 -14.46 -40.56
C ASP A 646 -33.60 -15.17 -39.99
N ARG A 647 -33.33 -14.99 -38.70
CA ARG A 647 -32.19 -15.59 -37.96
C ARG A 647 -30.82 -15.23 -38.54
N THR A 648 -30.71 -14.20 -39.37
CA THR A 648 -29.42 -13.70 -39.88
C THR A 648 -28.57 -13.16 -38.73
N VAL A 649 -27.35 -13.67 -38.61
CA VAL A 649 -26.41 -13.22 -37.58
C VAL A 649 -25.72 -11.91 -37.98
N TYR A 650 -25.58 -11.66 -39.28
CA TYR A 650 -24.89 -10.49 -39.83
C TYR A 650 -25.89 -9.50 -40.45
N THR A 651 -26.04 -8.34 -39.82
CA THR A 651 -26.81 -7.20 -40.36
C THR A 651 -26.04 -5.90 -40.10
N PRO A 652 -26.23 -4.83 -40.91
CA PRO A 652 -25.57 -3.54 -40.67
C PRO A 652 -25.82 -2.97 -39.26
N TRP A 653 -27.00 -3.22 -38.68
CA TRP A 653 -27.34 -2.85 -37.31
C TRP A 653 -26.46 -3.57 -36.28
N ARG A 654 -26.34 -4.89 -36.44
CA ARG A 654 -25.52 -5.76 -35.59
C ARG A 654 -24.04 -5.41 -35.70
N GLU A 655 -23.56 -5.13 -36.90
CA GLU A 655 -22.20 -4.62 -37.08
C GLU A 655 -21.92 -3.32 -36.32
N ALA A 656 -22.90 -2.41 -36.28
CA ALA A 656 -22.76 -1.17 -35.53
C ALA A 656 -22.78 -1.41 -34.00
N VAL A 657 -23.64 -2.31 -33.50
CA VAL A 657 -23.65 -2.70 -32.08
C VAL A 657 -22.32 -3.35 -31.65
N TYR A 658 -21.69 -4.15 -32.53
CA TYR A 658 -20.35 -4.71 -32.25
C TYR A 658 -19.28 -3.64 -32.09
N ARG A 659 -19.26 -2.63 -32.96
CA ARG A 659 -18.30 -1.53 -32.84
C ARG A 659 -18.41 -0.81 -31.50
N MET A 660 -19.60 -0.76 -30.90
CA MET A 660 -19.79 -0.15 -29.59
C MET A 660 -19.41 -1.07 -28.43
N TRP A 661 -19.54 -2.39 -28.56
CA TRP A 661 -18.95 -3.33 -27.58
C TRP A 661 -17.46 -3.07 -27.40
N ASN A 662 -16.71 -2.75 -28.47
CA ASN A 662 -15.26 -2.46 -28.39
C ASN A 662 -14.90 -1.41 -27.32
N HIS A 663 -15.74 -0.41 -27.07
CA HIS A 663 -15.48 0.59 -26.03
C HIS A 663 -15.61 0.00 -24.62
N VAL A 664 -16.63 -0.83 -24.38
CA VAL A 664 -16.78 -1.57 -23.12
C VAL A 664 -15.58 -2.51 -22.89
N PHE A 665 -15.00 -3.05 -23.97
CA PHE A 665 -13.81 -3.89 -23.88
C PHE A 665 -12.53 -3.14 -23.54
N ALA A 666 -12.34 -1.91 -24.03
CA ALA A 666 -11.22 -1.07 -23.60
C ALA A 666 -11.26 -0.90 -22.07
N ASP A 667 -12.44 -0.68 -21.51
CA ASP A 667 -12.63 -0.54 -20.07
C ASP A 667 -12.37 -1.87 -19.32
N VAL A 668 -12.77 -3.02 -19.88
CA VAL A 668 -12.45 -4.35 -19.31
C VAL A 668 -10.94 -4.64 -19.36
N MET A 669 -10.24 -4.24 -20.43
CA MET A 669 -8.79 -4.40 -20.55
C MET A 669 -8.01 -3.55 -19.54
N LEU A 670 -8.53 -2.37 -19.17
CA LEU A 670 -7.97 -1.56 -18.08
C LEU A 670 -8.16 -2.24 -16.71
N PHE A 671 -9.18 -3.07 -16.56
CA PHE A 671 -9.50 -3.79 -15.32
C PHE A 671 -8.75 -5.13 -15.16
N LEU A 672 -8.31 -5.77 -16.24
CA LEU A 672 -7.61 -7.06 -16.18
C LEU A 672 -6.24 -7.02 -15.45
N PRO A 673 -5.44 -5.93 -15.55
CA PRO A 673 -4.27 -5.72 -14.69
C PRO A 673 -4.62 -5.66 -13.20
N GLU A 674 -5.76 -5.06 -12.83
CA GLU A 674 -6.22 -4.92 -11.43
C GLU A 674 -6.62 -6.27 -10.78
N VAL A 675 -6.79 -7.33 -11.57
CA VAL A 675 -6.97 -8.72 -11.10
C VAL A 675 -5.74 -9.60 -11.32
N GLY A 676 -4.57 -8.99 -11.55
CA GLY A 676 -3.27 -9.65 -11.55
C GLY A 676 -2.95 -10.48 -12.79
N ARG A 677 -3.28 -9.98 -14.00
CA ARG A 677 -2.92 -10.65 -15.26
C ARG A 677 -2.34 -9.68 -16.28
N GLY A 678 -1.11 -9.98 -16.74
CA GLY A 678 -0.53 -9.38 -17.93
C GLY A 678 -1.22 -9.93 -19.17
N VAL A 679 -2.04 -9.10 -19.81
CA VAL A 679 -2.59 -9.35 -21.15
C VAL A 679 -1.92 -8.35 -22.09
N GLY A 680 -1.38 -8.84 -23.22
CA GLY A 680 -0.78 -8.00 -24.26
C GLY A 680 -1.79 -7.02 -24.88
N HIS A 681 -1.30 -6.15 -25.77
CA HIS A 681 -2.15 -5.16 -26.43
C HIS A 681 -3.18 -5.78 -27.38
N PHE A 682 -4.33 -5.12 -27.50
CA PHE A 682 -5.40 -5.47 -28.42
C PHE A 682 -5.24 -4.75 -29.77
N HIS A 683 -5.29 -5.47 -30.90
CA HIS A 683 -5.39 -4.88 -32.23
C HIS A 683 -6.84 -4.84 -32.73
N PHE A 684 -7.31 -3.66 -33.16
CA PHE A 684 -8.55 -3.52 -33.93
C PHE A 684 -8.39 -4.08 -35.37
N PRO A 685 -9.38 -4.71 -36.03
CA PRO A 685 -10.65 -5.27 -35.59
C PRO A 685 -10.75 -6.79 -35.93
N SER A 686 -10.40 -7.67 -35.00
CA SER A 686 -10.60 -9.12 -35.16
C SER A 686 -11.76 -9.59 -34.27
N TYR A 687 -12.97 -9.64 -34.81
CA TYR A 687 -14.12 -10.29 -34.15
C TYR A 687 -14.66 -11.40 -35.04
N LYS A 688 -15.19 -12.45 -34.41
CA LYS A 688 -15.86 -13.54 -35.10
C LYS A 688 -17.14 -13.88 -34.37
N VAL A 689 -18.24 -13.92 -35.11
CA VAL A 689 -19.52 -14.33 -34.56
C VAL A 689 -19.70 -15.81 -34.86
N LEU A 690 -20.03 -16.57 -33.84
CA LEU A 690 -20.28 -17.99 -33.96
C LEU A 690 -21.78 -18.24 -33.83
N PRO A 691 -22.47 -18.59 -34.93
CA PRO A 691 -23.81 -19.12 -34.83
C PRO A 691 -23.79 -20.47 -34.12
N LEU A 692 -24.67 -20.66 -33.14
CA LEU A 692 -24.93 -21.95 -32.50
C LEU A 692 -26.37 -22.38 -32.85
N SER A 693 -26.56 -23.63 -33.25
CA SER A 693 -27.87 -24.17 -33.61
C SER A 693 -28.11 -25.54 -32.94
N PHE A 694 -29.33 -25.76 -32.47
CA PHE A 694 -29.82 -27.06 -31.98
C PHE A 694 -30.00 -28.03 -33.15
N PRO A 695 -29.90 -29.35 -32.91
CA PRO A 695 -29.15 -30.27 -33.76
C PRO A 695 -29.70 -30.33 -35.18
N GLY A 696 -28.91 -29.77 -36.10
CA GLY A 696 -29.08 -29.87 -37.53
C GLY A 696 -27.83 -30.31 -38.29
N THR A 697 -26.83 -30.87 -37.60
CA THR A 697 -25.80 -31.85 -38.04
C THR A 697 -24.84 -32.00 -36.86
N GLY A 698 -24.70 -33.21 -36.33
CA GLY A 698 -24.00 -33.48 -35.08
C GLY A 698 -22.48 -33.36 -35.17
N GLU A 699 -21.97 -32.14 -35.21
CA GLU A 699 -20.57 -31.85 -34.90
C GLU A 699 -20.54 -30.92 -33.70
N GLU A 700 -20.13 -31.46 -32.55
CA GLU A 700 -19.66 -30.67 -31.42
C GLU A 700 -18.65 -29.64 -31.95
N MET A 701 -18.92 -28.36 -31.76
CA MET A 701 -18.01 -27.32 -32.23
C MET A 701 -16.87 -27.17 -31.22
N ALA A 702 -15.84 -28.00 -31.37
CA ALA A 702 -14.58 -27.86 -30.66
C ALA A 702 -13.78 -26.70 -31.28
N MET A 703 -13.24 -25.84 -30.42
CA MET A 703 -12.42 -24.71 -30.83
C MET A 703 -11.16 -24.63 -29.99
N LYS A 704 -10.06 -24.30 -30.65
CA LYS A 704 -8.77 -24.02 -30.04
C LYS A 704 -8.19 -22.82 -30.76
N TRP A 705 -7.69 -21.86 -29.98
CA TRP A 705 -7.09 -20.64 -30.52
C TRP A 705 -5.59 -20.67 -30.27
N ASP A 706 -4.83 -20.07 -31.18
CA ASP A 706 -3.39 -19.81 -31.09
C ASP A 706 -3.06 -18.54 -30.30
N THR A 707 -4.08 -17.98 -29.63
CA THR A 707 -4.09 -16.73 -28.89
C THR A 707 -5.05 -16.84 -27.69
N HIS A 708 -4.92 -15.95 -26.71
CA HIS A 708 -5.96 -15.77 -25.69
C HIS A 708 -7.20 -15.11 -26.30
N VAL A 709 -8.40 -15.57 -25.91
CA VAL A 709 -9.67 -15.05 -26.45
C VAL A 709 -10.65 -14.66 -25.36
N LEU A 710 -11.44 -13.61 -25.64
CA LEU A 710 -12.61 -13.25 -24.85
C LEU A 710 -13.88 -13.68 -25.60
N VAL A 711 -14.77 -14.35 -24.88
CA VAL A 711 -15.98 -14.95 -25.41
C VAL A 711 -17.17 -14.31 -24.71
N ILE A 712 -18.03 -13.65 -25.49
CA ILE A 712 -19.27 -13.05 -25.04
C ILE A 712 -20.45 -13.85 -25.58
N PRO A 713 -21.31 -14.36 -24.71
CA PRO A 713 -22.61 -14.84 -25.13
C PRO A 713 -23.47 -13.67 -25.64
N ALA A 714 -23.72 -13.62 -26.95
CA ALA A 714 -24.36 -12.47 -27.60
C ALA A 714 -25.87 -12.64 -27.80
N TYR A 715 -26.34 -13.88 -27.98
CA TYR A 715 -27.76 -14.18 -28.14
C TYR A 715 -28.14 -15.53 -27.52
N LEU A 716 -29.23 -15.51 -26.76
CA LEU A 716 -29.97 -16.70 -26.36
C LEU A 716 -31.44 -16.51 -26.74
N GLY A 717 -32.03 -17.53 -27.36
CA GLY A 717 -33.47 -17.69 -27.39
C GLY A 717 -34.05 -17.76 -25.98
N LYS A 718 -35.36 -17.51 -25.85
CA LYS A 718 -36.07 -17.74 -24.59
C LYS A 718 -35.92 -19.23 -24.21
N GLY A 719 -35.54 -19.49 -22.96
CA GLY A 719 -35.30 -20.85 -22.43
C GLY A 719 -34.03 -21.55 -22.93
N VAL A 720 -33.18 -20.87 -23.71
CA VAL A 720 -31.91 -21.40 -24.21
C VAL A 720 -30.74 -21.00 -23.31
N GLN A 721 -29.78 -21.90 -23.13
CA GLN A 721 -28.51 -21.70 -22.45
C GLN A 721 -27.33 -22.20 -23.30
N VAL A 722 -26.17 -21.58 -23.15
CA VAL A 722 -24.90 -22.04 -23.74
C VAL A 722 -24.01 -22.54 -22.63
N ARG A 723 -23.53 -23.78 -22.74
CA ARG A 723 -22.52 -24.36 -21.87
C ARG A 723 -21.21 -24.50 -22.62
N MET A 724 -20.09 -24.20 -21.97
CA MET A 724 -18.75 -24.46 -22.51
C MET A 724 -18.04 -25.53 -21.68
N SER A 725 -17.28 -26.41 -22.31
CA SER A 725 -16.55 -27.51 -21.66
C SER A 725 -15.19 -27.74 -22.29
N LYS A 726 -14.34 -28.57 -21.66
CA LYS A 726 -13.09 -29.09 -22.22
C LYS A 726 -12.90 -30.56 -21.83
N ASN A 727 -12.10 -31.31 -22.59
CA ASN A 727 -11.61 -32.63 -22.19
C ASN A 727 -10.32 -32.49 -21.36
N VAL A 728 -10.07 -33.40 -20.40
CA VAL A 728 -8.89 -33.36 -19.52
C VAL A 728 -8.18 -34.73 -19.52
N ASP A 729 -6.85 -34.75 -19.68
CA ASP A 729 -5.92 -35.87 -19.41
C ASP A 729 -4.69 -35.32 -18.62
N GLU A 730 -3.69 -36.07 -18.14
CA GLU A 730 -3.59 -37.48 -17.74
C GLU A 730 -3.40 -37.59 -16.20
N TRP A 731 -3.67 -36.52 -15.44
CA TRP A 731 -3.63 -36.56 -13.95
C TRP A 731 -4.79 -35.80 -13.28
N GLY A 732 -5.94 -35.71 -13.97
CA GLY A 732 -7.13 -35.01 -13.46
C GLY A 732 -8.50 -35.64 -13.75
N LYS A 733 -8.54 -36.94 -14.14
CA LYS A 733 -9.67 -37.79 -14.59
C LYS A 733 -10.14 -37.60 -16.05
N ASP A 734 -10.25 -38.72 -16.76
CA ASP A 734 -10.88 -38.79 -18.10
C ASP A 734 -12.35 -38.35 -18.02
N GLY A 735 -12.69 -37.28 -18.73
CA GLY A 735 -14.07 -36.79 -18.82
C GLY A 735 -14.18 -35.41 -19.46
N GLU A 736 -15.37 -35.07 -19.95
CA GLU A 736 -15.69 -33.71 -20.37
C GLU A 736 -16.06 -32.87 -19.15
N HIS A 737 -15.28 -31.83 -18.87
CA HIS A 737 -15.50 -30.92 -17.75
C HIS A 737 -16.15 -29.63 -18.22
N THR A 738 -17.23 -29.23 -17.54
CA THR A 738 -17.91 -27.96 -17.81
C THR A 738 -17.09 -26.80 -17.26
N LEU A 739 -16.76 -25.85 -18.12
CA LEU A 739 -16.04 -24.61 -17.81
C LEU A 739 -17.00 -23.52 -17.34
N GLY A 740 -18.10 -23.29 -18.08
CA GLY A 740 -19.07 -22.25 -17.77
C GLY A 740 -20.45 -22.56 -18.36
N LYS A 741 -21.50 -21.95 -17.80
CA LYS A 741 -22.88 -22.00 -18.31
C LYS A 741 -23.46 -20.60 -18.33
N PHE A 742 -24.01 -20.22 -19.47
CA PHE A 742 -24.63 -18.93 -19.69
C PHE A 742 -26.10 -19.10 -20.07
N GLY A 743 -26.99 -18.50 -19.27
CA GLY A 743 -28.44 -18.51 -19.47
C GLY A 743 -29.05 -17.14 -19.17
N GLY A 744 -30.39 -17.05 -19.15
CA GLY A 744 -31.11 -15.80 -18.90
C GLY A 744 -30.80 -15.10 -17.56
N GLY A 745 -30.28 -15.83 -16.57
CA GLY A 745 -29.93 -15.29 -15.24
C GLY A 745 -28.55 -14.63 -15.14
N ASN A 746 -27.62 -14.88 -16.08
CA ASN A 746 -26.21 -14.47 -15.96
C ASN A 746 -25.81 -13.42 -17.00
N GLY A 747 -26.73 -12.52 -17.37
CA GLY A 747 -26.64 -11.62 -18.52
C GLY A 747 -25.47 -10.61 -18.56
N CYS A 748 -24.49 -10.70 -17.65
CA CYS A 748 -23.31 -9.82 -17.58
C CYS A 748 -21.98 -10.60 -17.66
N GLU A 749 -22.01 -11.93 -17.79
CA GLU A 749 -20.80 -12.77 -17.78
C GLU A 749 -20.02 -12.66 -19.10
N ILE A 750 -18.69 -12.57 -19.00
CA ILE A 750 -17.72 -12.67 -20.09
C ILE A 750 -16.76 -13.82 -19.77
N TRP A 751 -16.36 -14.59 -20.78
CA TRP A 751 -15.48 -15.73 -20.62
C TRP A 751 -14.10 -15.44 -21.20
N TRP A 752 -13.04 -15.72 -20.46
CA TRP A 752 -11.67 -15.69 -20.96
C TRP A 752 -11.16 -17.11 -21.13
N VAL A 753 -10.53 -17.38 -22.28
CA VAL A 753 -9.93 -18.67 -22.61
C VAL A 753 -8.47 -18.47 -22.98
N ARG A 754 -7.59 -19.27 -22.38
CA ARG A 754 -6.16 -19.22 -22.64
C ARG A 754 -5.84 -19.78 -24.03
N LYS A 755 -4.85 -19.18 -24.71
CA LYS A 755 -4.19 -19.76 -25.87
C LYS A 755 -3.93 -21.25 -25.72
N GLY A 756 -4.23 -22.00 -26.77
CA GLY A 756 -3.99 -23.44 -26.84
C GLY A 756 -5.01 -24.30 -26.08
N THR A 757 -5.97 -23.69 -25.38
CA THR A 757 -7.05 -24.43 -24.72
C THR A 757 -8.09 -24.84 -25.75
N GLU A 758 -8.33 -26.15 -25.88
CA GLU A 758 -9.46 -26.66 -26.65
C GLU A 758 -10.72 -26.65 -25.78
N VAL A 759 -11.79 -26.03 -26.29
CA VAL A 759 -13.09 -25.95 -25.63
C VAL A 759 -14.20 -26.37 -26.58
N LYS A 760 -15.30 -26.89 -26.05
CA LYS A 760 -16.51 -27.26 -26.79
C LYS A 760 -17.68 -26.42 -26.32
N PHE A 761 -18.50 -25.95 -27.26
CA PHE A 761 -19.75 -25.26 -26.96
C PHE A 761 -20.94 -26.20 -27.10
N HIS A 762 -21.83 -26.15 -26.12
CA HIS A 762 -23.05 -26.93 -26.02
C HIS A 762 -24.23 -25.99 -25.92
N LEU A 763 -25.28 -26.25 -26.71
CA LEU A 763 -26.53 -25.52 -26.61
C LEU A 763 -27.53 -26.37 -25.84
N GLU A 764 -28.17 -25.81 -24.81
CA GLU A 764 -29.08 -26.47 -23.89
C GLU A 764 -30.42 -25.71 -23.86
N ALA A 765 -31.56 -26.39 -24.02
CA ALA A 765 -32.89 -25.76 -24.01
C ALA A 765 -33.80 -26.50 -23.02
N GLU A 766 -34.67 -25.77 -22.34
CA GLU A 766 -35.57 -26.33 -21.32
C GLU A 766 -36.71 -27.15 -21.95
N ASP A 767 -37.29 -26.70 -23.07
CA ASP A 767 -38.39 -27.40 -23.77
C ASP A 767 -38.11 -27.70 -25.26
N GLU A 768 -38.83 -28.68 -25.84
CA GLU A 768 -38.67 -29.09 -27.25
C GLU A 768 -39.07 -28.02 -28.27
N GLU A 769 -40.06 -27.19 -27.96
CA GLU A 769 -40.48 -26.05 -28.81
C GLU A 769 -39.41 -24.94 -28.86
N GLU A 770 -38.55 -24.87 -27.83
CA GLU A 770 -37.45 -23.89 -27.73
C GLU A 770 -36.20 -24.34 -28.51
N ARG A 771 -36.16 -25.61 -28.96
CA ARG A 771 -35.06 -26.15 -29.79
C ARG A 771 -35.03 -25.58 -31.20
N GLU A 772 -36.04 -24.81 -31.62
CA GLU A 772 -35.97 -24.03 -32.84
C GLU A 772 -35.32 -22.65 -32.65
N ALA A 773 -34.99 -22.25 -31.43
CA ALA A 773 -34.40 -20.94 -31.17
C ALA A 773 -32.89 -20.91 -31.54
N LEU A 774 -32.47 -19.80 -32.14
CA LEU A 774 -31.08 -19.54 -32.49
C LEU A 774 -30.30 -19.11 -31.23
N ALA A 775 -29.00 -19.39 -31.17
CA ALA A 775 -28.09 -18.75 -30.22
C ALA A 775 -26.85 -18.27 -30.97
N ALA A 776 -26.19 -17.25 -30.44
CA ALA A 776 -24.95 -16.77 -31.00
C ALA A 776 -23.98 -16.42 -29.88
N VAL A 777 -22.74 -16.85 -30.04
CA VAL A 777 -21.63 -16.44 -29.19
C VAL A 777 -20.75 -15.52 -30.03
N LEU A 778 -20.51 -14.32 -29.52
CA LEU A 778 -19.59 -13.37 -30.09
C LEU A 778 -18.20 -13.63 -29.50
N MET A 779 -17.25 -13.94 -30.35
CA MET A 779 -15.84 -13.97 -29.98
C MET A 779 -15.23 -12.62 -30.32
N LEU A 780 -14.59 -12.02 -29.32
CA LEU A 780 -13.88 -10.76 -29.46
C LEU A 780 -12.42 -10.98 -29.06
N ALA A 781 -11.53 -10.49 -29.92
CA ALA A 781 -10.09 -10.41 -29.75
C ALA A 781 -9.29 -11.71 -29.91
N VAL A 782 -8.32 -11.63 -30.82
CA VAL A 782 -7.06 -12.38 -30.78
C VAL A 782 -6.08 -11.48 -30.01
N LEU A 783 -5.68 -11.88 -28.81
CA LEU A 783 -4.66 -11.20 -28.01
C LEU A 783 -3.26 -11.55 -28.52
N CYS A 784 -2.42 -10.56 -28.83
CA CYS A 784 -1.05 -10.83 -29.26
C CYS A 784 -0.19 -11.24 -28.06
N ASP A 785 0.59 -12.32 -28.19
CA ASP A 785 1.59 -12.76 -27.21
C ASP A 785 2.99 -12.19 -27.51
N GLU A 786 3.15 -11.45 -28.61
CA GLU A 786 4.47 -10.96 -29.01
C GLU A 786 4.86 -9.76 -28.14
N GLY A 787 5.97 -9.90 -27.40
CA GLY A 787 6.63 -8.76 -26.80
C GLY A 787 7.03 -7.81 -27.90
N HIS A 788 6.59 -6.56 -27.82
CA HIS A 788 7.06 -5.53 -28.74
C HIS A 788 8.54 -5.25 -28.43
N GLU A 789 9.43 -5.83 -29.22
CA GLU A 789 10.56 -5.05 -29.72
C GLU A 789 9.97 -3.85 -30.51
N GLU A 790 10.61 -2.69 -30.42
CA GLU A 790 10.24 -1.51 -31.21
C GLU A 790 10.01 -1.93 -32.68
N PRO A 791 8.92 -1.48 -33.34
CA PRO A 791 8.68 -1.89 -34.71
C PRO A 791 9.75 -1.34 -35.66
N ASP A 792 10.58 -2.23 -36.19
CA ASP A 792 11.56 -2.00 -37.26
C ASP A 792 10.92 -1.53 -38.59
N GLU A 793 9.59 -1.49 -38.69
CA GLU A 793 8.86 -1.11 -39.93
C GLU A 793 8.77 0.40 -40.20
N LEU A 794 9.43 1.26 -39.40
CA LEU A 794 9.59 2.68 -39.74
C LEU A 794 10.87 3.01 -40.53
N GLN A 795 11.75 2.03 -40.81
CA GLN A 795 12.96 2.26 -41.60
C GLN A 795 12.81 2.01 -43.12
N ASP A 796 11.79 1.26 -43.56
CA ASP A 796 11.62 0.93 -44.98
C ASP A 796 10.69 1.89 -45.76
N VAL A 797 10.02 2.83 -45.09
CA VAL A 797 9.25 3.91 -45.75
C VAL A 797 10.15 5.13 -46.11
N LEU A 798 11.44 5.09 -45.76
CA LEU A 798 12.44 6.12 -46.10
C LEU A 798 13.42 5.71 -47.23
N LYS A 799 13.16 4.61 -47.94
CA LYS A 799 13.83 4.29 -49.21
C LYS A 799 12.78 4.02 -50.28
N GLY A 800 12.42 5.08 -51.00
CA GLY A 800 11.32 5.06 -51.95
C GLY A 800 11.49 4.13 -53.14
N GLU A 801 10.35 3.72 -53.70
CA GLU A 801 10.04 3.68 -55.14
C GLU A 801 8.53 3.42 -55.30
N GLU A 802 7.88 4.33 -56.06
CA GLU A 802 6.47 4.44 -56.50
C GLU A 802 5.33 4.71 -55.50
#